data_AF-A0A8B2NH88-F1
#
_entry.id   AF-A0A8B2NH88-F1
#
_cell.length_a   1.000
_cell.length_b   1.000
_cell.length_c   1.000
_cell.angle_alpha   90.00
_cell.angle_beta   90.00
_cell.angle_gamma   90.00
#
_symmetry.space_group_name_H-M   'P 1'
#
loop_
_entity.id
_entity.type
_entity.pdbx_description
1 polymer ?
#
loop_
_entity_poly.entity_id
_entity_poly.type
_entity_poly.pdbx_seq_one_letter_code
_entity_poly.pdbx_strand_id
1 'polypeptide(L)'
;MNVIDKGILERCSLFATLSADGLRELARVSTLSNVVHPGDVLFEIGDPSDALFVVTRPRRGQGDDAPLARFEFGATAGKFIRADHVGEFGVIGDVELLLAGIGPNLPRRCTRAVAVTPLVVMRLPAQTVATLSESEHRFRRLLVREGARRLLDAMQVQVRRREVGAEIALAALLTEAAATQGTFHGNRVEFARKITQDELASELAVSRRTIAMHLSEWARAGLVTTSPLVVLDFNRLRLLANLQDVAPADVHQDVVGEIDHLLDAGDLLRARTLALSFASHLLDAPTLVFRAALTAARLGATGEAAALLERHGFGPGVTAAAVSHLVRAGIHRLNATDAWDDLDDIRPSTALERQLATDIAALLGRLEKDGCRHAATLQETQDHASRAAAAYAIAHDIARSPFAAVNRAAMTLLAGDKSTATQLARPYLEDRSLAPSYWSAATAAEALLITNETEAARCQFRAASLLPDATDGARASTRRQLRLLAPALAMDPDALVTFMPISRPAVGVGHMIRATDADAAPRADTAERIAKGVEVAFQTHNVGSLYVSLACGADIVLAEAALARGAELHVVMPFSIADFRAASVAIGDADGEEGWNNRFDACLAKAATITILCPGDVPRLGQDWYYRQTFRHCAGRALERAGHLDTEPLLVSVSGGGDRSTIASTSSGMSEWAAHGLETVVVEFPLTRPKPAGPTAGLTVSGAAVVFLYPINDLDRGAKDRFSDTLAVRFGDALLVRALKSRRTAYAIIADTVAEVRSVVERARKCAATSGVALRIICDHGGIRRGEGTIAHDHLTRLTGATDVPGAPPDITLATATYAMEATFSDRKGQTLVPVGARSDMYALSWL
;
A
#
# COMPACT_ATOMS: atom_id res chain seq x y z
N MET A 1 -56.11 -29.03 0.91
CA MET A 1 -55.85 -27.71 1.53
C MET A 1 -54.62 -27.85 2.39
N ASN A 2 -53.48 -27.33 1.95
CA ASN A 2 -52.24 -27.38 2.72
C ASN A 2 -52.37 -26.46 3.92
N VAL A 3 -52.54 -27.03 5.12
CA VAL A 3 -52.43 -26.28 6.37
C VAL A 3 -50.96 -25.88 6.50
N ILE A 4 -50.69 -24.58 6.36
CA ILE A 4 -49.34 -24.05 6.52
C ILE A 4 -48.91 -24.22 7.98
N ASP A 5 -47.69 -24.73 8.19
CA ASP A 5 -47.09 -24.92 9.50
C ASP A 5 -46.89 -23.56 10.19
N LYS A 6 -47.60 -23.35 11.31
CA LYS A 6 -47.48 -22.15 12.15
C LYS A 6 -46.06 -21.94 12.66
N GLY A 7 -45.26 -23.01 12.74
CA GLY A 7 -43.87 -22.95 13.17
C GLY A 7 -42.98 -22.08 12.28
N ILE A 8 -43.37 -21.74 11.04
CA ILE A 8 -42.66 -20.75 10.22
C ILE A 8 -42.92 -19.32 10.72
N LEU A 9 -44.17 -19.00 11.07
CA LEU A 9 -44.54 -17.69 11.61
C LEU A 9 -43.96 -17.45 13.00
N GLU A 10 -43.95 -18.48 13.86
CA GLU A 10 -43.37 -18.39 15.21
C GLU A 10 -41.86 -18.13 15.21
N ARG A 11 -41.15 -18.59 14.16
CA ARG A 11 -39.71 -18.33 13.98
C ARG A 11 -39.41 -16.93 13.45
N CYS A 12 -40.39 -16.25 12.90
CA CYS A 12 -40.22 -14.87 12.47
C CYS A 12 -40.42 -13.94 13.67
N SER A 13 -39.37 -13.18 14.02
CA SER A 13 -39.36 -12.27 15.17
C SER A 13 -40.50 -11.23 15.13
N LEU A 14 -40.98 -10.88 13.94
CA LEU A 14 -42.10 -9.97 13.75
C LEU A 14 -43.43 -10.56 14.27
N PHE A 15 -43.67 -11.85 14.03
CA PHE A 15 -44.95 -12.52 14.34
C PHE A 15 -44.92 -13.29 15.67
N ALA A 16 -43.74 -13.46 16.28
CA ALA A 16 -43.56 -14.18 17.56
C ALA A 16 -44.38 -13.62 18.74
N THR A 17 -44.89 -12.39 18.64
CA THR A 17 -45.70 -11.74 19.69
C THR A 17 -47.21 -11.79 19.46
N LEU A 18 -47.66 -12.37 18.35
CA LEU A 18 -49.09 -12.56 18.08
C LEU A 18 -49.68 -13.59 19.06
N SER A 19 -50.96 -13.40 19.43
CA SER A 19 -51.71 -14.43 20.16
C SER A 19 -51.85 -15.71 19.33
N ALA A 20 -52.15 -16.82 20.00
CA ALA A 20 -52.41 -18.10 19.34
C ALA A 20 -53.59 -18.02 18.34
N ASP A 21 -54.54 -17.12 18.58
CA ASP A 21 -55.65 -16.83 17.67
C ASP A 21 -55.20 -16.01 16.46
N GLY A 22 -54.39 -14.97 16.68
CA GLY A 22 -53.79 -14.19 15.59
C GLY A 22 -52.90 -15.04 14.67
N LEU A 23 -52.06 -15.92 15.24
CA LEU A 23 -51.25 -16.87 14.46
C LEU A 23 -52.10 -17.87 13.68
N ARG A 24 -53.20 -18.34 14.27
CA ARG A 24 -54.17 -19.21 13.59
C ARG A 24 -54.81 -18.52 12.40
N GLU A 25 -55.28 -17.30 12.62
CA GLU A 25 -55.93 -16.51 11.59
C GLU A 25 -54.98 -16.21 10.42
N LEU A 26 -53.77 -15.76 10.72
CA LEU A 26 -52.76 -15.45 9.71
C LEU A 26 -52.34 -16.70 8.94
N ALA A 27 -52.04 -17.81 9.62
CA ALA A 27 -51.66 -19.07 8.98
C ALA A 27 -52.78 -19.63 8.06
N ARG A 28 -54.06 -19.40 8.43
CA ARG A 28 -55.22 -19.86 7.65
C ARG A 28 -55.34 -19.16 6.30
N VAL A 29 -55.01 -17.87 6.23
CA VAL A 29 -55.17 -17.05 5.03
C VAL A 29 -53.88 -16.90 4.21
N SER A 30 -52.76 -17.35 4.76
CA SER A 30 -51.46 -17.30 4.09
C SER A 30 -51.34 -18.36 3.01
N THR A 31 -50.51 -18.10 1.99
CA THR A 31 -50.19 -19.07 0.94
C THR A 31 -48.67 -19.27 0.85
N LEU A 32 -48.25 -20.48 0.49
CA LEU A 32 -46.83 -20.79 0.29
C LEU A 32 -46.56 -20.94 -1.21
N SER A 33 -45.49 -20.31 -1.69
CA SER A 33 -45.07 -20.44 -3.08
C SER A 33 -44.45 -21.81 -3.37
N ASN A 34 -44.31 -22.13 -4.67
CA ASN A 34 -43.29 -23.10 -5.09
C ASN A 34 -41.89 -22.53 -4.85
N VAL A 35 -40.86 -23.36 -5.05
CA VAL A 35 -39.47 -22.88 -4.99
C VAL A 35 -39.24 -21.80 -6.04
N VAL A 36 -38.80 -20.64 -5.58
CA VAL A 36 -38.40 -19.49 -6.38
C VAL A 36 -36.90 -19.61 -6.66
N HIS A 37 -36.50 -19.44 -7.91
CA HIS A 37 -35.12 -19.61 -8.33
C HIS A 37 -34.32 -18.30 -8.25
N PRO A 38 -32.99 -18.37 -8.08
CA PRO A 38 -32.14 -17.19 -8.12
C PRO A 38 -32.36 -16.34 -9.38
N GLY A 39 -32.51 -15.04 -9.20
CA GLY A 39 -32.79 -14.07 -10.27
C GLY A 39 -34.28 -13.82 -10.52
N ASP A 40 -35.18 -14.65 -10.00
CA ASP A 40 -36.62 -14.43 -10.13
C ASP A 40 -37.08 -13.24 -9.29
N VAL A 41 -37.96 -12.42 -9.86
CA VAL A 41 -38.52 -11.24 -9.20
C VAL A 41 -39.77 -11.63 -8.42
N LEU A 42 -39.80 -11.30 -7.13
CA LEU A 42 -40.92 -11.54 -6.22
C LEU A 42 -42.03 -10.49 -6.42
N PHE A 43 -41.64 -9.23 -6.61
CA PHE A 43 -42.51 -8.11 -7.01
C PHE A 43 -41.65 -6.97 -7.55
N GLU A 44 -42.22 -6.19 -8.48
CA GLU A 44 -41.62 -5.02 -9.10
C GLU A 44 -42.15 -3.71 -8.51
N ILE A 45 -41.41 -2.62 -8.75
CA ILE A 45 -41.88 -1.27 -8.44
C ILE A 45 -43.11 -0.96 -9.30
N GLY A 46 -44.16 -0.44 -8.67
CA GLY A 46 -45.44 -0.16 -9.32
C GLY A 46 -46.44 -1.30 -9.25
N ASP A 47 -46.06 -2.49 -8.77
CA ASP A 47 -47.01 -3.57 -8.53
C ASP A 47 -48.00 -3.21 -7.41
N PRO A 48 -49.18 -3.87 -7.35
CA PRO A 48 -50.07 -3.77 -6.20
C PRO A 48 -49.38 -4.25 -4.91
N SER A 49 -49.52 -3.48 -3.82
CA SER A 49 -49.02 -3.86 -2.49
C SER A 49 -50.12 -4.57 -1.72
N ASP A 50 -50.37 -5.83 -2.02
CA ASP A 50 -51.50 -6.58 -1.47
C ASP A 50 -51.10 -7.65 -0.43
N ALA A 51 -49.81 -7.85 -0.22
CA ALA A 51 -49.29 -8.83 0.74
C ALA A 51 -47.92 -8.46 1.32
N LEU A 52 -47.59 -9.05 2.46
CA LEU A 52 -46.22 -9.17 2.97
C LEU A 52 -45.69 -10.57 2.65
N PHE A 53 -44.38 -10.72 2.65
CA PHE A 53 -43.74 -11.97 2.29
C PHE A 53 -42.71 -12.36 3.33
N VAL A 54 -42.78 -13.60 3.82
CA VAL A 54 -41.75 -14.21 4.68
C VAL A 54 -40.93 -15.18 3.84
N VAL A 55 -39.62 -15.02 3.80
CA VAL A 55 -38.72 -15.88 3.02
C VAL A 55 -38.15 -17.03 3.85
N THR A 56 -38.08 -18.24 3.29
CA THR A 56 -37.49 -19.41 3.96
C THR A 56 -36.82 -20.35 2.95
N ARG A 57 -35.92 -21.24 3.41
CA ARG A 57 -35.23 -22.17 2.52
C ARG A 57 -36.14 -23.36 2.11
N PRO A 58 -35.95 -23.95 0.90
CA PRO A 58 -36.74 -25.09 0.44
C PRO A 58 -36.54 -26.39 1.23
N ARG A 59 -35.37 -26.59 1.84
CA ARG A 59 -35.02 -27.77 2.66
C ARG A 59 -34.25 -27.35 3.91
N ARG A 60 -34.60 -27.91 5.08
CA ARG A 60 -33.88 -27.68 6.34
C ARG A 60 -32.48 -28.30 6.31
N GLY A 61 -31.46 -27.52 6.69
CA GLY A 61 -30.15 -28.04 7.08
C GLY A 61 -29.04 -28.03 6.02
N GLN A 62 -29.23 -27.40 4.87
CA GLN A 62 -28.16 -27.27 3.86
C GLN A 62 -28.02 -25.81 3.40
N GLY A 63 -26.89 -25.18 3.75
CA GLY A 63 -26.43 -23.92 3.16
C GLY A 63 -26.06 -22.85 4.20
N ASP A 64 -24.92 -22.21 3.95
CA ASP A 64 -24.38 -20.99 4.58
C ASP A 64 -25.45 -19.95 4.95
N ASP A 65 -25.13 -19.06 5.90
CA ASP A 65 -25.86 -17.82 6.25
C ASP A 65 -25.99 -16.81 5.08
N ALA A 66 -25.81 -17.26 3.84
CA ALA A 66 -26.02 -16.51 2.62
C ALA A 66 -27.47 -15.98 2.54
N PRO A 67 -27.64 -14.75 2.01
CA PRO A 67 -28.95 -14.13 1.91
C PRO A 67 -29.88 -14.85 0.94
N LEU A 68 -31.17 -14.87 1.26
CA LEU A 68 -32.20 -15.51 0.45
C LEU A 68 -32.72 -14.57 -0.63
N ALA A 69 -33.05 -13.33 -0.27
CA ALA A 69 -33.59 -12.34 -1.18
C ALA A 69 -32.84 -11.00 -1.09
N ARG A 70 -32.93 -10.21 -2.15
CA ARG A 70 -32.41 -8.84 -2.25
C ARG A 70 -33.57 -7.88 -2.46
N PHE A 71 -33.64 -6.85 -1.63
CA PHE A 71 -34.73 -5.88 -1.55
C PHE A 71 -34.23 -4.50 -1.99
N GLU A 72 -34.80 -3.93 -3.03
CA GLU A 72 -34.33 -2.72 -3.70
C GLU A 72 -35.32 -1.55 -3.57
N PHE A 73 -34.85 -0.35 -3.24
CA PHE A 73 -35.68 0.88 -3.28
C PHE A 73 -35.60 1.55 -4.67
N GLY A 74 -36.72 2.00 -5.22
CA GLY A 74 -36.77 2.69 -6.52
C GLY A 74 -36.60 4.21 -6.45
N ALA A 75 -35.93 4.81 -7.43
CA ALA A 75 -36.02 6.26 -7.73
C ALA A 75 -36.98 6.55 -8.88
N THR A 76 -37.43 7.81 -9.00
CA THR A 76 -38.31 8.35 -10.07
C THR A 76 -37.77 8.24 -11.50
N ALA A 77 -36.57 7.71 -11.71
CA ALA A 77 -35.91 7.58 -13.03
C ALA A 77 -35.36 6.17 -13.34
N GLY A 78 -35.89 5.12 -12.71
CA GLY A 78 -35.49 3.73 -13.01
C GLY A 78 -34.11 3.32 -12.48
N LYS A 79 -33.50 4.13 -11.60
CA LYS A 79 -32.29 3.78 -10.86
C LYS A 79 -32.65 3.33 -9.45
N PHE A 80 -32.04 2.24 -9.00
CA PHE A 80 -32.25 1.71 -7.65
C PHE A 80 -31.38 2.46 -6.64
N ILE A 81 -31.95 2.77 -5.49
CA ILE A 81 -31.37 3.62 -4.46
C ILE A 81 -30.59 2.79 -3.43
N ARG A 82 -31.00 1.56 -3.14
CA ARG A 82 -30.38 0.68 -2.13
C ARG A 82 -30.75 -0.77 -2.46
N ALA A 83 -29.91 -1.73 -2.08
CA ALA A 83 -30.22 -3.15 -2.10
C ALA A 83 -29.92 -3.76 -0.71
N ASP A 84 -30.95 -4.20 0.02
CA ASP A 84 -30.83 -4.90 1.29
C ASP A 84 -30.87 -6.41 1.10
N HIS A 85 -30.03 -7.11 1.84
CA HIS A 85 -30.00 -8.57 1.86
C HIS A 85 -30.91 -9.11 2.97
N VAL A 86 -31.76 -10.08 2.63
CA VAL A 86 -32.77 -10.65 3.53
C VAL A 86 -32.45 -12.13 3.76
N GLY A 87 -32.13 -12.46 5.00
CA GLY A 87 -31.86 -13.84 5.45
C GLY A 87 -33.13 -14.66 5.69
N GLU A 88 -32.96 -15.88 6.19
CA GLU A 88 -34.06 -16.79 6.48
C GLU A 88 -35.03 -16.24 7.55
N PHE A 89 -36.33 -16.43 7.33
CA PHE A 89 -37.45 -15.86 8.11
C PHE A 89 -37.56 -14.32 8.07
N GLY A 90 -36.80 -13.67 7.19
CA GLY A 90 -36.92 -12.25 6.94
C GLY A 90 -38.24 -11.87 6.25
N VAL A 91 -38.70 -10.65 6.51
CA VAL A 91 -39.94 -10.09 5.96
C VAL A 91 -39.60 -9.05 4.89
N ILE A 92 -40.36 -9.07 3.80
CA ILE A 92 -40.30 -8.06 2.72
C ILE A 92 -41.71 -7.62 2.32
N GLY A 93 -41.81 -6.41 1.76
CA GLY A 93 -43.07 -5.80 1.35
C GLY A 93 -43.86 -5.15 2.50
N ASP A 94 -43.19 -4.90 3.62
CA ASP A 94 -43.69 -4.22 4.83
C ASP A 94 -43.62 -2.69 4.75
N VAL A 95 -42.77 -2.15 3.87
CA VAL A 95 -42.58 -0.69 3.72
C VAL A 95 -43.87 0.03 3.33
N GLU A 96 -44.61 -0.47 2.34
CA GLU A 96 -45.85 0.18 1.89
C GLU A 96 -46.95 0.15 2.96
N LEU A 97 -46.95 -0.87 3.82
CA LEU A 97 -47.84 -0.96 4.97
C LEU A 97 -47.56 0.17 5.97
N LEU A 98 -46.30 0.52 6.21
CA LEU A 98 -45.95 1.66 7.04
C LEU A 98 -46.29 3.00 6.41
N LEU A 99 -46.04 3.17 5.10
CA LEU A 99 -46.39 4.40 4.38
C LEU A 99 -47.91 4.67 4.42
N ALA A 100 -48.74 3.63 4.48
CA ALA A 100 -50.18 3.73 4.64
C ALA A 100 -50.66 3.85 6.10
N GLY A 101 -49.77 4.02 7.07
CA GLY A 101 -50.12 4.07 8.50
C GLY A 101 -50.64 2.75 9.07
N ILE A 102 -50.26 1.61 8.46
CA ILE A 102 -50.75 0.26 8.75
C ILE A 102 -52.25 0.11 8.43
N GLY A 103 -52.73 0.89 7.46
CA GLY A 103 -54.09 0.78 6.95
C GLY A 103 -54.22 -0.25 5.82
N PRO A 104 -55.46 -0.64 5.47
CA PRO A 104 -55.73 -1.61 4.40
C PRO A 104 -55.50 -1.06 2.98
N ASN A 105 -55.45 0.27 2.82
CA ASN A 105 -55.30 0.94 1.53
C ASN A 105 -53.82 1.25 1.26
N LEU A 106 -53.11 0.29 0.67
CA LEU A 106 -51.68 0.41 0.44
C LEU A 106 -51.35 1.14 -0.87
N PRO A 107 -50.32 2.01 -0.89
CA PRO A 107 -49.79 2.55 -2.14
C PRO A 107 -49.20 1.43 -3.00
N ARG A 108 -49.02 1.67 -4.30
CA ARG A 108 -48.25 0.76 -5.16
C ARG A 108 -46.83 0.60 -4.64
N ARG A 109 -46.22 -0.55 -4.97
CA ARG A 109 -44.86 -0.88 -4.56
C ARG A 109 -43.89 0.23 -4.91
N CYS A 110 -43.17 0.70 -3.90
CA CYS A 110 -42.05 1.63 -4.05
C CYS A 110 -40.69 0.89 -4.05
N THR A 111 -40.76 -0.43 -3.87
CA THR A 111 -39.63 -1.33 -3.70
C THR A 111 -39.75 -2.54 -4.63
N ARG A 112 -38.63 -3.20 -4.90
CA ARG A 112 -38.51 -4.41 -5.72
C ARG A 112 -37.86 -5.49 -4.89
N ALA A 113 -38.21 -6.76 -5.11
CA ALA A 113 -37.54 -7.87 -4.44
C ALA A 113 -37.17 -8.98 -5.44
N VAL A 114 -35.94 -9.48 -5.34
CA VAL A 114 -35.37 -10.50 -6.24
C VAL A 114 -34.78 -11.63 -5.41
N ALA A 115 -34.99 -12.88 -5.80
CA ALA A 115 -34.37 -14.04 -5.17
C ALA A 115 -32.86 -14.08 -5.47
N VAL A 116 -32.04 -14.31 -4.44
CA VAL A 116 -30.57 -14.43 -4.55
C VAL A 116 -30.14 -15.89 -4.50
N THR A 117 -30.78 -16.67 -3.63
CA THR A 117 -30.63 -18.13 -3.54
C THR A 117 -32.00 -18.81 -3.70
N PRO A 118 -32.07 -20.12 -3.95
CA PRO A 118 -33.35 -20.82 -4.02
C PRO A 118 -34.12 -20.67 -2.71
N LEU A 119 -35.34 -20.14 -2.78
CA LEU A 119 -36.14 -19.79 -1.60
C LEU A 119 -37.61 -20.16 -1.80
N VAL A 120 -38.35 -20.24 -0.70
CA VAL A 120 -39.80 -20.36 -0.67
C VAL A 120 -40.36 -19.15 0.05
N VAL A 121 -41.47 -18.60 -0.45
CA VAL A 121 -42.09 -17.41 0.11
C VAL A 121 -43.45 -17.75 0.69
N MET A 122 -43.68 -17.37 1.94
CA MET A 122 -45.02 -17.32 2.52
C MET A 122 -45.61 -15.94 2.31
N ARG A 123 -46.70 -15.88 1.54
CA ARG A 123 -47.44 -14.65 1.24
C ARG A 123 -48.54 -14.44 2.28
N LEU A 124 -48.47 -13.31 2.96
CA LEU A 124 -49.36 -12.87 4.04
C LEU A 124 -50.26 -11.74 3.51
N PRO A 125 -51.59 -11.90 3.43
CA PRO A 125 -52.47 -10.84 2.94
C PRO A 125 -52.34 -9.56 3.78
N ALA A 126 -52.07 -8.42 3.13
CA ALA A 126 -51.79 -7.18 3.83
C ALA A 126 -52.99 -6.69 4.66
N GLN A 127 -54.21 -6.95 4.17
CA GLN A 127 -55.43 -6.60 4.89
C GLN A 127 -55.56 -7.37 6.22
N THR A 128 -55.21 -8.66 6.25
CA THR A 128 -55.21 -9.44 7.49
C THR A 128 -54.12 -8.95 8.44
N VAL A 129 -52.93 -8.64 7.92
CA VAL A 129 -51.84 -8.07 8.74
C VAL A 129 -52.25 -6.73 9.35
N ALA A 130 -52.93 -5.88 8.58
CA ALA A 130 -53.47 -4.60 9.06
C ALA A 130 -54.51 -4.79 10.17
N THR A 131 -55.51 -5.66 9.97
CA THR A 131 -56.54 -5.96 10.99
C THR A 131 -55.95 -6.53 12.27
N LEU A 132 -54.98 -7.45 12.17
CA LEU A 132 -54.29 -8.00 13.34
C LEU A 132 -53.50 -6.92 14.08
N SER A 133 -52.93 -5.94 13.38
CA SER A 133 -52.21 -4.84 14.02
C SER A 133 -53.12 -3.89 14.82
N GLU A 134 -54.41 -3.79 14.46
CA GLU A 134 -55.39 -2.99 15.22
C GLU A 134 -55.71 -3.63 16.56
N SER A 135 -55.83 -4.96 16.59
CA SER A 135 -56.19 -5.74 17.77
C SER A 135 -55.00 -6.13 18.65
N GLU A 136 -53.79 -6.28 18.07
CA GLU A 136 -52.60 -6.77 18.77
C GLU A 136 -51.50 -5.69 18.88
N HIS A 137 -51.53 -4.90 19.96
CA HIS A 137 -50.66 -3.72 20.12
C HIS A 137 -49.15 -4.02 20.12
N ARG A 138 -48.73 -5.18 20.62
CA ARG A 138 -47.30 -5.59 20.63
C ARG A 138 -46.80 -5.88 19.22
N PHE A 139 -47.60 -6.60 18.44
CA PHE A 139 -47.33 -6.89 17.03
C PHE A 139 -47.22 -5.58 16.22
N ARG A 140 -48.18 -4.66 16.41
CA ARG A 140 -48.14 -3.33 15.77
C ARG A 140 -46.85 -2.58 16.05
N ARG A 141 -46.38 -2.57 17.30
CA ARG A 141 -45.11 -1.91 17.68
C ARG A 141 -43.89 -2.51 16.97
N LEU A 142 -43.81 -3.84 16.85
CA LEU A 142 -42.71 -4.50 16.15
C LEU A 142 -42.72 -4.20 14.65
N LEU A 143 -43.91 -4.19 14.04
CA LEU A 143 -44.09 -3.85 12.63
C LEU A 143 -43.64 -2.41 12.33
N VAL A 144 -44.07 -1.45 13.16
CA VAL A 144 -43.61 -0.05 13.06
C VAL A 144 -42.09 0.03 13.23
N ARG A 145 -41.54 -0.62 14.26
CA ARG A 145 -40.10 -0.58 14.56
C ARG A 145 -39.27 -1.11 13.39
N GLU A 146 -39.66 -2.25 12.83
CA GLU A 146 -38.88 -2.92 11.79
C GLU A 146 -38.85 -2.13 10.49
N GLY A 147 -39.99 -1.66 9.99
CA GLY A 147 -39.97 -0.88 8.76
C GLY A 147 -39.50 0.57 8.97
N ALA A 148 -39.65 1.16 10.17
CA ALA A 148 -39.00 2.45 10.50
C ALA A 148 -37.48 2.32 10.53
N ARG A 149 -36.94 1.20 11.06
CA ARG A 149 -35.52 0.87 10.98
C ARG A 149 -35.05 0.77 9.53
N ARG A 150 -35.76 0.00 8.68
CA ARG A 150 -35.44 -0.11 7.24
C ARG A 150 -35.45 1.25 6.53
N LEU A 151 -36.45 2.09 6.80
CA LEU A 151 -36.55 3.43 6.23
C LEU A 151 -35.41 4.33 6.71
N LEU A 152 -35.11 4.33 8.01
CA LEU A 152 -34.02 5.14 8.57
C LEU A 152 -32.67 4.70 8.01
N ASP A 153 -32.41 3.39 7.95
CA ASP A 153 -31.20 2.84 7.35
C ASP A 153 -31.09 3.30 5.88
N ALA A 154 -32.18 3.20 5.11
CA ALA A 154 -32.23 3.64 3.71
C ALA A 154 -31.98 5.15 3.54
N MET A 155 -32.55 5.98 4.42
CA MET A 155 -32.36 7.43 4.42
C MET A 155 -30.94 7.83 4.81
N GLN A 156 -30.36 7.21 5.84
CA GLN A 156 -28.98 7.50 6.26
C GLN A 156 -27.97 7.16 5.16
N VAL A 157 -28.21 6.12 4.37
CA VAL A 157 -27.39 5.81 3.19
C VAL A 157 -27.48 6.93 2.14
N GLN A 158 -28.65 7.56 1.94
CA GLN A 158 -28.78 8.68 1.01
C GLN A 158 -28.09 9.96 1.49
N VAL A 159 -28.19 10.28 2.78
CA VAL A 159 -27.52 11.45 3.37
C VAL A 159 -26.00 11.28 3.26
N ARG A 160 -25.47 10.12 3.67
CA ARG A 160 -24.05 9.77 3.55
C ARG A 160 -23.50 9.84 2.12
N ARG A 161 -24.31 9.47 1.12
CA ARG A 161 -23.94 9.51 -0.31
C ARG A 161 -23.82 10.91 -0.91
N ARG A 162 -24.58 11.89 -0.41
CA ARG A 162 -24.59 13.25 -0.98
C ARG A 162 -23.43 14.11 -0.49
N GLU A 163 -22.83 13.77 0.65
CA GLU A 163 -21.81 14.61 1.29
C GLU A 163 -20.37 14.19 0.95
N VAL A 164 -20.09 12.91 0.67
CA VAL A 164 -18.71 12.37 0.72
C VAL A 164 -18.11 11.93 -0.64
N GLY A 165 -18.85 12.09 -1.75
CA GLY A 165 -18.34 11.79 -3.10
C GLY A 165 -18.18 10.29 -3.42
N ALA A 166 -18.04 9.96 -4.72
CA ALA A 166 -18.09 8.57 -5.19
C ALA A 166 -16.85 7.72 -4.81
N GLU A 167 -15.70 8.36 -4.61
CA GLU A 167 -14.46 7.68 -4.24
C GLU A 167 -14.53 7.10 -2.82
N ILE A 168 -14.90 7.93 -1.83
CA ILE A 168 -14.97 7.51 -0.43
C ILE A 168 -16.10 6.49 -0.23
N ALA A 169 -17.23 6.67 -0.90
CA ALA A 169 -18.31 5.68 -0.89
C ALA A 169 -17.86 4.32 -1.47
N LEU A 170 -17.04 4.32 -2.53
CA LEU A 170 -16.44 3.10 -3.06
C LEU A 170 -15.45 2.47 -2.06
N ALA A 171 -14.72 3.27 -1.29
CA ALA A 171 -13.78 2.77 -0.30
C ALA A 171 -14.51 2.07 0.85
N ALA A 172 -15.59 2.69 1.33
CA ALA A 172 -16.47 2.10 2.35
C ALA A 172 -17.09 0.78 1.87
N LEU A 173 -17.61 0.75 0.64
CA LEU A 173 -18.20 -0.45 0.06
C LEU A 173 -17.18 -1.60 -0.06
N LEU A 174 -15.97 -1.34 -0.55
CA LEU A 174 -14.94 -2.38 -0.63
C LEU A 174 -14.42 -2.80 0.75
N THR A 175 -14.46 -1.91 1.76
CA THR A 175 -14.12 -2.25 3.14
C THR A 175 -15.15 -3.20 3.75
N GLU A 176 -16.44 -2.97 3.51
CA GLU A 176 -17.52 -3.88 3.92
C GLU A 176 -17.46 -5.22 3.17
N ALA A 177 -17.20 -5.18 1.86
CA ALA A 177 -17.00 -6.39 1.05
C ALA A 177 -15.80 -7.21 1.55
N ALA A 178 -14.71 -6.55 1.99
CA ALA A 178 -13.55 -7.23 2.54
C ALA A 178 -13.89 -7.97 3.83
N ALA A 179 -14.68 -7.36 4.72
CA ALA A 179 -15.11 -7.98 5.98
C ALA A 179 -16.03 -9.20 5.77
N THR A 180 -16.81 -9.21 4.69
CA THR A 180 -17.83 -10.25 4.45
C THR A 180 -17.38 -11.33 3.46
N GLN A 181 -16.50 -11.01 2.51
CA GLN A 181 -16.14 -11.88 1.38
C GLN A 181 -14.63 -11.94 1.13
N GLY A 182 -13.82 -11.25 1.93
CA GLY A 182 -12.38 -11.13 1.77
C GLY A 182 -11.58 -12.16 2.55
N THR A 183 -10.55 -12.71 1.90
CA THR A 183 -9.46 -13.45 2.53
C THR A 183 -8.31 -12.49 2.78
N PHE A 184 -7.93 -12.33 4.05
CA PHE A 184 -6.86 -11.43 4.46
C PHE A 184 -5.50 -12.14 4.43
N HIS A 185 -4.52 -11.48 3.81
CA HIS A 185 -3.11 -11.81 3.87
C HIS A 185 -2.37 -10.57 4.38
N GLY A 186 -2.41 -10.38 5.70
CA GLY A 186 -1.92 -9.14 6.33
C GLY A 186 -2.73 -7.93 5.84
N ASN A 187 -2.04 -6.96 5.24
CA ASN A 187 -2.66 -5.74 4.70
C ASN A 187 -3.30 -5.92 3.30
N ARG A 188 -3.23 -7.13 2.72
CA ARG A 188 -3.79 -7.47 1.41
C ARG A 188 -5.10 -8.23 1.57
N VAL A 189 -6.10 -7.95 0.72
CA VAL A 189 -7.40 -8.65 0.73
C VAL A 189 -7.75 -9.17 -0.65
N GLU A 190 -7.87 -10.49 -0.77
CA GLU A 190 -8.37 -11.22 -1.95
C GLU A 190 -9.85 -11.57 -1.80
N PHE A 191 -10.66 -11.29 -2.82
CA PHE A 191 -12.09 -11.61 -2.78
C PHE A 191 -12.35 -12.99 -3.36
N ALA A 192 -13.05 -13.85 -2.60
CA ALA A 192 -13.40 -15.20 -3.05
C ALA A 192 -14.30 -15.21 -4.29
N ARG A 193 -15.21 -14.22 -4.38
CA ARG A 193 -16.08 -13.98 -5.53
C ARG A 193 -15.50 -12.89 -6.42
N LYS A 194 -15.63 -13.05 -7.73
CA LYS A 194 -15.36 -11.98 -8.68
C LYS A 194 -16.37 -10.85 -8.52
N ILE A 195 -15.94 -9.73 -7.93
CA ILE A 195 -16.72 -8.49 -7.85
C ILE A 195 -16.58 -7.74 -9.18
N THR A 196 -17.70 -7.37 -9.80
CA THR A 196 -17.69 -6.65 -11.08
C THR A 196 -17.86 -5.14 -10.92
N GLN A 197 -17.36 -4.36 -11.89
CA GLN A 197 -17.56 -2.90 -11.89
C GLN A 197 -19.03 -2.49 -12.05
N ASP A 198 -19.85 -3.32 -12.72
CA ASP A 198 -21.27 -3.05 -12.90
C ASP A 198 -22.05 -3.27 -11.59
N GLU A 199 -21.67 -4.29 -10.80
CA GLU A 199 -22.20 -4.51 -9.44
C GLU A 199 -21.87 -3.33 -8.53
N LEU A 200 -20.59 -2.92 -8.45
CA LEU A 200 -20.16 -1.77 -7.65
C LEU A 200 -20.86 -0.46 -8.07
N ALA A 201 -21.05 -0.27 -9.38
CA ALA A 201 -21.74 0.91 -9.90
C ALA A 201 -23.23 0.92 -9.53
N SER A 202 -23.88 -0.24 -9.57
CA SER A 202 -25.28 -0.42 -9.18
C SER A 202 -25.47 -0.15 -7.69
N GLU A 203 -24.61 -0.71 -6.83
CA GLU A 203 -24.70 -0.54 -5.37
C GLU A 203 -24.50 0.93 -4.95
N LEU A 204 -23.58 1.64 -5.61
CA LEU A 204 -23.32 3.07 -5.36
C LEU A 204 -24.24 4.01 -6.16
N ALA A 205 -25.09 3.48 -7.04
CA ALA A 205 -25.95 4.25 -7.96
C ALA A 205 -25.18 5.26 -8.85
N VAL A 206 -23.92 4.98 -9.17
CA VAL A 206 -23.06 5.79 -10.05
C VAL A 206 -22.89 5.13 -11.42
N SER A 207 -22.25 5.82 -12.36
CA SER A 207 -21.95 5.20 -13.65
C SER A 207 -20.81 4.18 -13.50
N ARG A 208 -20.83 3.10 -14.28
CA ARG A 208 -19.68 2.19 -14.41
C ARG A 208 -18.39 2.93 -14.77
N ARG A 209 -18.49 4.00 -15.57
CA ARG A 209 -17.34 4.86 -15.92
C ARG A 209 -16.73 5.53 -14.69
N THR A 210 -17.54 5.97 -13.73
CA THR A 210 -17.09 6.55 -12.46
C THR A 210 -16.32 5.51 -11.64
N ILE A 211 -16.84 4.30 -11.50
CA ILE A 211 -16.13 3.19 -10.82
C ILE A 211 -14.82 2.86 -11.52
N ALA A 212 -14.85 2.71 -12.85
CA ALA A 212 -13.66 2.40 -13.64
C ALA A 212 -12.58 3.48 -13.51
N MET A 213 -12.97 4.76 -13.42
CA MET A 213 -12.07 5.88 -13.19
C MET A 213 -11.37 5.76 -11.83
N HIS A 214 -12.12 5.67 -10.73
CA HIS A 214 -11.54 5.56 -9.38
C HIS A 214 -10.70 4.29 -9.21
N LEU A 215 -11.18 3.12 -9.66
CA LEU A 215 -10.37 1.89 -9.62
C LEU A 215 -9.08 2.01 -10.43
N SER A 216 -9.10 2.74 -11.55
CA SER A 216 -7.89 2.98 -12.35
C SER A 216 -6.93 3.94 -11.65
N GLU A 217 -7.44 4.95 -10.93
CA GLU A 217 -6.63 5.87 -10.13
C GLU A 217 -6.02 5.17 -8.92
N TRP A 218 -6.81 4.37 -8.21
CA TRP A 218 -6.35 3.54 -7.09
C TRP A 218 -5.35 2.48 -7.52
N ALA A 219 -5.54 1.85 -8.68
CA ALA A 219 -4.53 0.94 -9.23
C ALA A 219 -3.25 1.68 -9.61
N ARG A 220 -3.35 2.89 -10.17
CA ARG A 220 -2.21 3.79 -10.38
C ARG A 220 -1.58 4.31 -9.10
N ALA A 221 -2.22 4.17 -7.95
CA ALA A 221 -1.67 4.55 -6.64
C ALA A 221 -1.30 3.34 -5.77
N GLY A 222 -1.32 2.13 -6.35
CA GLY A 222 -0.96 0.88 -5.64
C GLY A 222 -1.97 0.44 -4.57
N LEU A 223 -3.20 0.95 -4.58
CA LEU A 223 -4.22 0.59 -3.59
C LEU A 223 -4.99 -0.69 -3.96
N VAL A 224 -5.23 -0.92 -5.26
CA VAL A 224 -5.93 -2.10 -5.77
C VAL A 224 -5.33 -2.65 -7.07
N THR A 225 -5.57 -3.91 -7.39
CA THR A 225 -5.53 -4.42 -8.78
C THR A 225 -6.94 -4.38 -9.36
N THR A 226 -7.11 -4.25 -10.68
CA THR A 226 -8.44 -4.17 -11.32
C THR A 226 -8.92 -5.46 -11.96
N SER A 227 -8.02 -6.41 -12.22
CA SER A 227 -8.35 -7.71 -12.79
C SER A 227 -7.29 -8.76 -12.43
N PRO A 228 -7.58 -9.66 -11.46
CA PRO A 228 -8.74 -9.63 -10.57
C PRO A 228 -8.76 -8.38 -9.68
N LEU A 229 -9.94 -8.01 -9.16
CA LEU A 229 -10.03 -6.95 -8.15
C LEU A 229 -9.40 -7.46 -6.86
N VAL A 230 -8.36 -6.79 -6.39
CA VAL A 230 -7.71 -7.14 -5.12
C VAL A 230 -7.27 -5.89 -4.39
N VAL A 231 -7.47 -5.81 -3.07
CA VAL A 231 -6.97 -4.71 -2.26
C VAL A 231 -5.52 -5.00 -1.86
N LEU A 232 -4.62 -4.09 -2.21
CA LEU A 232 -3.18 -4.20 -1.92
C LEU A 232 -2.81 -3.56 -0.58
N ASP A 233 -3.57 -2.53 -0.17
CA ASP A 233 -3.37 -1.80 1.07
C ASP A 233 -4.72 -1.54 1.75
N PHE A 234 -5.16 -2.49 2.57
CA PHE A 234 -6.45 -2.45 3.26
C PHE A 234 -6.50 -1.34 4.31
N ASN A 235 -5.41 -1.11 5.04
CA ASN A 235 -5.32 -0.03 6.02
C ASN A 235 -5.57 1.33 5.36
N ARG A 236 -4.95 1.60 4.22
CA ARG A 236 -5.21 2.83 3.46
C ARG A 236 -6.64 2.90 2.93
N LEU A 237 -7.20 1.78 2.44
CA LEU A 237 -8.60 1.73 2.00
C LEU A 237 -9.56 2.03 3.16
N ARG A 238 -9.30 1.47 4.35
CA ARG A 238 -10.08 1.67 5.57
C ARG A 238 -10.00 3.11 6.06
N LEU A 239 -8.82 3.72 6.06
CA LEU A 239 -8.65 5.14 6.41
C LEU A 239 -9.42 6.05 5.43
N LEU A 240 -9.45 5.69 4.15
CA LEU A 240 -10.23 6.42 3.15
C LEU A 240 -11.74 6.24 3.38
N ALA A 241 -12.18 5.02 3.71
CA ALA A 241 -13.56 4.73 4.09
C ALA A 241 -14.01 5.48 5.35
N ASN A 242 -13.11 5.65 6.33
CA ASN A 242 -13.41 6.35 7.58
C ASN A 242 -13.83 7.81 7.35
N LEU A 243 -13.38 8.47 6.28
CA LEU A 243 -13.84 9.82 5.92
C LEU A 243 -15.36 9.90 5.69
N GLN A 244 -16.04 8.77 5.52
CA GLN A 244 -17.49 8.71 5.40
C GLN A 244 -18.23 8.94 6.74
N ASP A 245 -17.72 8.36 7.82
CA ASP A 245 -18.46 8.24 9.08
C ASP A 245 -17.69 8.85 10.29
N VAL A 246 -16.44 9.25 10.11
CA VAL A 246 -15.55 9.81 11.15
C VAL A 246 -15.20 11.27 10.79
N ALA A 247 -15.09 12.12 11.81
CA ALA A 247 -14.74 13.52 11.61
C ALA A 247 -13.37 13.65 10.90
N PRO A 248 -13.21 14.56 9.92
CA PRO A 248 -11.95 14.70 9.18
C PRO A 248 -10.72 14.92 10.07
N ALA A 249 -10.87 15.58 11.22
CA ALA A 249 -9.79 15.79 12.19
C ALA A 249 -9.32 14.48 12.86
N ASP A 250 -10.24 13.57 13.17
CA ASP A 250 -9.88 12.27 13.78
C ASP A 250 -9.22 11.35 12.74
N VAL A 251 -9.77 11.30 11.51
CA VAL A 251 -9.14 10.56 10.41
C VAL A 251 -7.76 11.11 10.08
N HIS A 252 -7.61 12.43 10.11
CA HIS A 252 -6.33 13.10 9.95
C HIS A 252 -5.32 12.65 11.01
N GLN A 253 -5.72 12.56 12.28
CA GLN A 253 -4.87 12.09 13.36
C GLN A 253 -4.42 10.63 13.15
N ASP A 254 -5.34 9.75 12.75
CA ASP A 254 -5.02 8.35 12.42
C ASP A 254 -4.02 8.25 11.25
N VAL A 255 -4.25 9.01 10.18
CA VAL A 255 -3.36 9.06 9.01
C VAL A 255 -1.98 9.58 9.39
N VAL A 256 -1.92 10.64 10.20
CA VAL A 256 -0.67 11.20 10.72
C VAL A 256 0.09 10.16 11.55
N GLY A 257 -0.60 9.45 12.45
CA GLY A 257 0.01 8.41 13.29
C GLY A 257 0.62 7.27 12.48
N GLU A 258 -0.08 6.81 11.43
CA GLU A 258 0.44 5.77 10.54
C GLU A 258 1.65 6.26 9.72
N ILE A 259 1.62 7.50 9.22
CA ILE A 259 2.77 8.08 8.50
C ILE A 259 3.99 8.18 9.42
N ASP A 260 3.81 8.62 10.67
CA ASP A 260 4.89 8.76 11.64
C ASP A 260 5.47 7.38 12.03
N HIS A 261 4.62 6.37 12.23
CA HIS A 261 5.06 4.98 12.43
C HIS A 261 5.92 4.47 11.27
N LEU A 262 5.52 4.74 10.02
CA LEU A 262 6.29 4.37 8.83
C LEU A 262 7.62 5.15 8.72
N LEU A 263 7.61 6.44 9.09
CA LEU A 263 8.82 7.28 9.12
C LEU A 263 9.84 6.79 10.17
N ASP A 264 9.35 6.32 11.32
CA ASP A 264 10.14 5.77 12.41
C ASP A 264 10.77 4.44 12.02
N ALA A 265 10.00 3.56 11.39
CA ALA A 265 10.53 2.32 10.81
C ALA A 265 11.58 2.61 9.71
N GLY A 266 11.46 3.74 9.01
CA GLY A 266 12.29 4.09 7.86
C GLY A 266 11.67 3.65 6.52
N ASP A 267 10.38 3.30 6.50
CA ASP A 267 9.62 3.00 5.29
C ASP A 267 9.10 4.29 4.63
N LEU A 268 10.05 5.03 4.07
CA LEU A 268 9.79 6.33 3.44
C LEU A 268 8.83 6.24 2.24
N LEU A 269 8.83 5.11 1.54
CA LEU A 269 8.00 4.88 0.36
C LEU A 269 6.52 4.80 0.72
N ARG A 270 6.16 3.98 1.71
CA ARG A 270 4.78 3.86 2.18
C ARG A 270 4.34 5.13 2.89
N ALA A 271 5.21 5.74 3.70
CA ALA A 271 4.94 7.02 4.33
C ALA A 271 4.59 8.11 3.31
N ARG A 272 5.39 8.24 2.24
CA ARG A 272 5.12 9.18 1.14
C ARG A 272 3.83 8.85 0.41
N THR A 273 3.61 7.57 0.09
CA THR A 273 2.40 7.11 -0.60
C THR A 273 1.17 7.50 0.20
N LEU A 274 1.14 7.19 1.50
CA LEU A 274 0.03 7.52 2.38
C LEU A 274 -0.18 9.03 2.50
N ALA A 275 0.90 9.80 2.72
CA ALA A 275 0.84 11.26 2.81
C ALA A 275 0.27 11.92 1.54
N LEU A 276 0.76 11.54 0.36
CA LEU A 276 0.27 12.07 -0.92
C LEU A 276 -1.18 11.68 -1.22
N SER A 277 -1.60 10.51 -0.75
CA SER A 277 -2.93 9.96 -1.03
C SER A 277 -4.04 10.65 -0.24
N PHE A 278 -3.73 11.08 0.98
CA PHE A 278 -4.66 11.85 1.81
C PHE A 278 -4.52 13.35 1.61
N ALA A 279 -3.42 13.81 1.01
CA ALA A 279 -3.25 15.22 0.68
C ALA A 279 -4.40 15.76 -0.18
N SER A 280 -4.94 15.01 -1.14
CA SER A 280 -6.08 15.45 -1.97
C SER A 280 -7.41 15.58 -1.22
N HIS A 281 -7.56 14.87 -0.11
CA HIS A 281 -8.80 14.80 0.66
C HIS A 281 -8.80 15.73 1.87
N LEU A 282 -7.61 16.03 2.39
CA LEU A 282 -7.36 16.85 3.58
C LEU A 282 -6.44 18.04 3.24
N LEU A 283 -6.53 18.50 1.98
CA LEU A 283 -5.69 19.54 1.40
C LEU A 283 -5.97 20.85 2.16
N ASP A 284 -4.91 21.40 2.75
CA ASP A 284 -4.84 22.54 3.70
C ASP A 284 -4.36 22.17 5.11
N ALA A 285 -4.25 20.88 5.46
CA ALA A 285 -3.63 20.48 6.72
C ALA A 285 -2.09 20.62 6.63
N PRO A 286 -1.46 21.61 7.27
CA PRO A 286 -0.02 21.87 7.15
C PRO A 286 0.83 20.69 7.66
N THR A 287 0.27 19.87 8.54
CA THR A 287 0.84 18.62 9.05
C THR A 287 1.07 17.55 7.97
N LEU A 288 0.15 17.42 7.00
CA LEU A 288 0.25 16.42 5.92
C LEU A 288 1.17 16.94 4.82
N VAL A 289 1.11 18.24 4.52
CA VAL A 289 2.07 18.91 3.62
C VAL A 289 3.50 18.73 4.14
N PHE A 290 3.72 19.00 5.43
CA PHE A 290 5.01 18.77 6.07
C PHE A 290 5.48 17.32 5.92
N ARG A 291 4.63 16.33 6.22
CA ARG A 291 5.01 14.90 6.12
C ARG A 291 5.27 14.44 4.68
N ALA A 292 4.47 14.89 3.72
CA ALA A 292 4.69 14.63 2.30
C ALA A 292 6.03 15.22 1.83
N ALA A 293 6.32 16.47 2.19
CA ALA A 293 7.59 17.11 1.87
C ALA A 293 8.78 16.47 2.61
N LEU A 294 8.62 16.11 3.89
CA LEU A 294 9.65 15.43 4.68
C LEU A 294 10.01 14.06 4.10
N THR A 295 9.00 13.26 3.73
CA THR A 295 9.20 11.95 3.12
C THR A 295 9.88 12.09 1.75
N ALA A 296 9.44 13.02 0.91
CA ALA A 296 10.09 13.34 -0.37
C ALA A 296 11.56 13.77 -0.18
N ALA A 297 11.84 14.66 0.77
CA ALA A 297 13.21 15.08 1.09
C ALA A 297 14.08 13.91 1.56
N ARG A 298 13.57 13.04 2.44
CA ARG A 298 14.30 11.85 2.94
C ARG A 298 14.60 10.82 1.83
N LEU A 299 13.75 10.75 0.81
CA LEU A 299 13.92 9.94 -0.41
C LEU A 299 14.89 10.58 -1.44
N GLY A 300 15.38 11.79 -1.18
CA GLY A 300 16.24 12.53 -2.13
C GLY A 300 15.47 13.29 -3.21
N ALA A 301 14.14 13.28 -3.19
CA ALA A 301 13.30 14.06 -4.10
C ALA A 301 13.15 15.52 -3.60
N THR A 302 14.27 16.22 -3.43
CA THR A 302 14.32 17.57 -2.83
C THR A 302 13.54 18.60 -3.65
N GLY A 303 13.55 18.50 -4.98
CA GLY A 303 12.76 19.36 -5.86
C GLY A 303 11.24 19.17 -5.68
N GLU A 304 10.78 17.92 -5.48
CA GLU A 304 9.37 17.64 -5.18
C GLU A 304 8.99 18.20 -3.80
N ALA A 305 9.85 17.99 -2.80
CA ALA A 305 9.63 18.52 -1.46
C ALA A 305 9.54 20.06 -1.45
N ALA A 306 10.44 20.75 -2.16
CA ALA A 306 10.43 22.20 -2.32
C ALA A 306 9.14 22.67 -3.01
N ALA A 307 8.78 22.05 -4.15
CA ALA A 307 7.56 22.40 -4.88
C ALA A 307 6.28 22.20 -4.05
N LEU A 308 6.23 21.15 -3.21
CA LEU A 308 5.13 20.90 -2.29
C LEU A 308 5.00 22.01 -1.23
N LEU A 309 6.13 22.43 -0.65
CA LEU A 309 6.16 23.49 0.36
C LEU A 309 5.82 24.87 -0.25
N GLU A 310 6.41 25.21 -1.40
CA GLU A 310 6.19 26.47 -2.10
C GLU A 310 4.73 26.65 -2.51
N ARG A 311 4.08 25.59 -3.01
CA ARG A 311 2.65 25.60 -3.36
C ARG A 311 1.74 25.99 -2.19
N HIS A 312 2.19 25.77 -0.95
CA HIS A 312 1.46 26.11 0.27
C HIS A 312 2.02 27.35 0.99
N GLY A 313 2.86 28.14 0.31
CA GLY A 313 3.40 29.41 0.82
C GLY A 313 4.67 29.27 1.68
N PHE A 314 5.22 28.07 1.82
CA PHE A 314 6.48 27.83 2.55
C PHE A 314 7.65 27.86 1.56
N GLY A 315 8.06 29.07 1.17
CA GLY A 315 9.16 29.28 0.22
C GLY A 315 10.44 29.84 0.86
N PRO A 316 11.53 29.96 0.08
CA PRO A 316 12.75 30.65 0.50
C PRO A 316 12.46 32.08 0.99
N GLY A 317 13.10 32.50 2.09
CA GLY A 317 12.96 33.86 2.64
C GLY A 317 11.71 34.11 3.49
N VAL A 318 10.91 33.07 3.77
CA VAL A 318 9.77 33.16 4.69
C VAL A 318 10.22 33.55 6.11
N THR A 319 9.46 34.42 6.78
CA THR A 319 9.75 34.84 8.17
C THR A 319 9.13 33.88 9.19
N ALA A 320 9.65 33.87 10.43
CA ALA A 320 9.07 33.09 11.54
C ALA A 320 7.57 33.38 11.75
N ALA A 321 7.17 34.65 11.62
CA ALA A 321 5.78 35.09 11.72
C ALA A 321 4.92 34.54 10.58
N ALA A 322 5.43 34.56 9.34
CA ALA A 322 4.71 34.05 8.18
C ALA A 322 4.50 32.53 8.25
N VAL A 323 5.53 31.74 8.63
CA VAL A 323 5.38 30.29 8.84
C VAL A 323 4.33 29.99 9.91
N SER A 324 4.41 30.68 11.05
CA SER A 324 3.47 30.49 12.17
C SER A 324 2.04 30.82 11.77
N HIS A 325 1.84 31.91 11.02
CA HIS A 325 0.52 32.32 10.52
C HIS A 325 -0.07 31.27 9.55
N LEU A 326 0.71 30.79 8.59
CA LEU A 326 0.26 29.77 7.63
C LEU A 326 -0.11 28.46 8.33
N VAL A 327 0.68 28.03 9.32
CA VAL A 327 0.38 26.85 10.14
C VAL A 327 -0.93 27.02 10.90
N ARG A 328 -1.11 28.14 11.59
CA ARG A 328 -2.34 28.42 12.36
C ARG A 328 -3.56 28.47 11.44
N ALA A 329 -3.47 29.17 10.32
CA ALA A 329 -4.54 29.26 9.33
C ALA A 329 -4.94 27.87 8.79
N GLY A 330 -3.96 27.00 8.53
CA GLY A 330 -4.21 25.64 8.08
C GLY A 330 -4.84 24.73 9.14
N ILE A 331 -4.36 24.79 10.39
CA ILE A 331 -4.94 24.02 11.52
C ILE A 331 -6.37 24.49 11.82
N HIS A 332 -6.64 25.79 11.77
CA HIS A 332 -7.98 26.33 11.98
C HIS A 332 -8.97 25.85 10.91
N ARG A 333 -8.55 25.81 9.63
CA ARG A 333 -9.37 25.27 8.54
C ARG A 333 -9.69 23.78 8.74
N LEU A 334 -8.73 22.99 9.24
CA LEU A 334 -8.94 21.56 9.51
C LEU A 334 -9.98 21.31 10.61
N ASN A 335 -10.00 22.14 11.65
CA ASN A 335 -10.88 21.96 12.80
C ASN A 335 -12.32 22.49 12.61
N ALA A 336 -12.63 23.07 11.44
CA ALA A 336 -13.97 23.55 11.06
C ALA A 336 -14.68 24.39 12.15
N THR A 337 -13.96 25.26 12.85
CA THR A 337 -14.58 26.26 13.72
C THR A 337 -15.04 27.45 12.87
N ASP A 338 -16.34 27.74 12.85
CA ASP A 338 -16.96 28.91 12.18
C ASP A 338 -16.48 30.27 12.73
N ALA A 339 -15.49 30.29 13.62
CA ALA A 339 -14.96 31.49 14.27
C ALA A 339 -13.85 32.15 13.42
N TRP A 340 -14.24 33.00 12.48
CA TRP A 340 -13.31 33.86 11.73
C TRP A 340 -12.83 35.09 12.54
N ASP A 341 -13.25 35.24 13.80
CA ASP A 341 -13.19 36.52 14.52
C ASP A 341 -11.90 36.81 15.32
N ASP A 342 -10.90 35.92 15.40
CA ASP A 342 -9.70 36.15 16.25
C ASP A 342 -8.33 35.86 15.57
N LEU A 343 -8.10 36.45 14.39
CA LEU A 343 -6.83 36.31 13.63
C LEU A 343 -5.75 37.37 13.93
N ASP A 344 -5.97 38.29 14.87
CA ASP A 344 -5.07 39.43 15.10
C ASP A 344 -3.83 39.13 15.97
N ASP A 345 -3.71 37.95 16.59
CA ASP A 345 -2.51 37.58 17.38
C ASP A 345 -1.52 36.72 16.56
N ILE A 346 -0.31 37.26 16.35
CA ILE A 346 0.71 36.76 15.40
C ILE A 346 1.53 35.58 15.98
N ARG A 347 1.28 35.16 17.23
CA ARG A 347 2.03 34.07 17.87
C ARG A 347 1.29 32.72 17.84
N PRO A 348 1.97 31.60 17.54
CA PRO A 348 1.38 30.26 17.63
C PRO A 348 0.95 30.01 19.08
N SER A 349 -0.36 29.84 19.25
CA SER A 349 -1.03 29.86 20.55
C SER A 349 -0.89 28.50 21.26
N THR A 350 -0.86 27.40 20.50
CA THR A 350 -0.73 26.04 21.02
C THR A 350 0.69 25.48 20.88
N ALA A 351 1.03 24.48 21.71
CA ALA A 351 2.31 23.79 21.60
C ALA A 351 2.46 23.04 20.25
N LEU A 352 1.34 22.50 19.73
CA LEU A 352 1.29 21.80 18.45
C LEU A 352 1.59 22.73 17.26
N GLU A 353 0.97 23.93 17.24
CA GLU A 353 1.26 24.96 16.21
C GLU A 353 2.73 25.37 16.22
N ARG A 354 3.28 25.61 17.43
CA ARG A 354 4.71 25.94 17.59
C ARG A 354 5.62 24.84 17.05
N GLN A 355 5.35 23.59 17.42
CA GLN A 355 6.14 22.46 16.98
C GLN A 355 6.11 22.32 15.46
N LEU A 356 4.93 22.33 14.84
CA LEU A 356 4.81 22.19 13.39
C LEU A 356 5.47 23.35 12.63
N ALA A 357 5.33 24.59 13.11
CA ALA A 357 5.98 25.73 12.50
C ALA A 357 7.52 25.62 12.58
N THR A 358 8.05 25.18 13.72
CA THR A 358 9.47 24.86 13.88
C THR A 358 9.91 23.75 12.93
N ASP A 359 9.13 22.69 12.79
CA ASP A 359 9.43 21.54 11.94
C ASP A 359 9.46 21.90 10.45
N ILE A 360 8.50 22.71 9.99
CA ILE A 360 8.47 23.23 8.61
C ILE A 360 9.67 24.15 8.33
N ALA A 361 9.99 25.07 9.24
CA ALA A 361 11.17 25.93 9.09
C ALA A 361 12.47 25.11 9.08
N ALA A 362 12.57 24.08 9.93
CA ALA A 362 13.70 23.16 9.95
C ALA A 362 13.77 22.32 8.66
N LEU A 363 12.65 21.96 8.05
CA LEU A 363 12.61 21.26 6.77
C LEU A 363 13.15 22.13 5.62
N LEU A 364 12.84 23.43 5.59
CA LEU A 364 13.47 24.36 4.64
C LEU A 364 14.99 24.37 4.80
N GLY A 365 15.49 24.41 6.04
CA GLY A 365 16.92 24.29 6.34
C GLY A 365 17.50 22.93 5.92
N ARG A 366 16.72 21.84 6.01
CA ARG A 366 17.12 20.51 5.53
C ARG A 366 17.26 20.49 4.00
N LEU A 367 16.37 21.13 3.24
CA LEU A 367 16.45 21.15 1.78
C LEU A 367 17.73 21.85 1.30
N GLU A 368 18.09 22.98 1.92
CA GLU A 368 19.36 23.65 1.64
C GLU A 368 20.56 22.82 2.09
N LYS A 369 20.46 22.15 3.24
CA LYS A 369 21.48 21.22 3.74
C LYS A 369 21.72 20.04 2.78
N ASP A 370 20.68 19.50 2.16
CA ASP A 370 20.82 18.45 1.15
C ASP A 370 21.48 19.01 -0.14
N GLY A 371 21.31 20.31 -0.43
CA GLY A 371 22.06 21.03 -1.45
C GLY A 371 23.58 20.97 -1.23
N CYS A 372 24.05 21.06 0.02
CA CYS A 372 25.48 20.90 0.34
C CYS A 372 26.06 19.55 -0.13
N ARG A 373 25.26 18.49 -0.19
CA ARG A 373 25.71 17.15 -0.61
C ARG A 373 25.87 17.01 -2.13
N HIS A 374 25.13 17.81 -2.88
CA HIS A 374 25.09 17.78 -4.34
C HIS A 374 25.90 18.91 -4.98
N ALA A 375 26.43 19.83 -4.16
CA ALA A 375 27.27 20.93 -4.61
C ALA A 375 28.52 20.40 -5.34
N ALA A 376 28.83 20.98 -6.50
CA ALA A 376 30.01 20.62 -7.28
C ALA A 376 31.26 21.35 -6.78
N THR A 377 31.08 22.47 -6.08
CA THR A 377 32.16 23.32 -5.57
C THR A 377 32.05 23.61 -4.08
N LEU A 378 33.19 23.98 -3.48
CA LEU A 378 33.22 24.43 -2.09
C LEU A 378 32.37 25.70 -1.88
N GLN A 379 32.38 26.63 -2.84
CA GLN A 379 31.58 27.85 -2.74
C GLN A 379 30.08 27.54 -2.73
N GLU A 380 29.60 26.67 -3.63
CA GLU A 380 28.20 26.23 -3.62
C GLU A 380 27.83 25.54 -2.31
N THR A 381 28.74 24.73 -1.77
CA THR A 381 28.55 24.08 -0.46
C THR A 381 28.37 25.12 0.64
N GLN A 382 29.22 26.15 0.67
CA GLN A 382 29.17 27.24 1.66
C GLN A 382 27.93 28.12 1.49
N ASP A 383 27.49 28.37 0.26
CA ASP A 383 26.27 29.13 -0.03
C ASP A 383 25.01 28.39 0.45
N HIS A 384 24.91 27.09 0.14
CA HIS A 384 23.86 26.22 0.66
C HIS A 384 23.89 26.16 2.20
N ALA A 385 25.08 26.01 2.79
CA ALA A 385 25.23 25.96 4.24
C ALA A 385 24.79 27.28 4.90
N SER A 386 25.10 28.42 4.30
CA SER A 386 24.68 29.74 4.79
C SER A 386 23.16 29.92 4.76
N ARG A 387 22.50 29.50 3.67
CA ARG A 387 21.03 29.52 3.57
C ARG A 387 20.37 28.54 4.54
N ALA A 388 20.95 27.35 4.71
CA ALA A 388 20.50 26.38 5.70
C ALA A 388 20.61 26.94 7.13
N ALA A 389 21.72 27.58 7.48
CA ALA A 389 21.92 28.21 8.79
C ALA A 389 20.87 29.31 9.07
N ALA A 390 20.53 30.13 8.07
CA ALA A 390 19.47 31.14 8.20
C ALA A 390 18.09 30.52 8.43
N ALA A 391 17.74 29.44 7.72
CA ALA A 391 16.48 28.73 7.93
C ALA A 391 16.39 28.07 9.32
N TYR A 392 17.47 27.45 9.80
CA TYR A 392 17.52 26.93 11.17
C TYR A 392 17.49 28.03 12.24
N ALA A 393 18.00 29.24 11.94
CA ALA A 393 17.83 30.39 12.83
C ALA A 393 16.34 30.76 12.97
N ILE A 394 15.58 30.79 11.88
CA ILE A 394 14.12 31.01 11.90
C ILE A 394 13.43 29.94 12.75
N ALA A 395 13.75 28.66 12.54
CA ALA A 395 13.18 27.56 13.32
C ALA A 395 13.48 27.68 14.83
N HIS A 396 14.70 28.11 15.17
CA HIS A 396 15.11 28.38 16.55
C HIS A 396 14.38 29.59 17.15
N ASP A 397 14.13 30.66 16.39
CA ASP A 397 13.43 31.84 16.90
C ASP A 397 11.94 31.58 17.20
N ILE A 398 11.32 30.59 16.54
CA ILE A 398 9.92 30.20 16.79
C ILE A 398 9.74 29.54 18.18
N ALA A 399 10.61 28.59 18.54
CA ALA A 399 10.40 27.73 19.71
C ALA A 399 11.60 27.61 20.65
N ARG A 400 12.69 28.33 20.41
CA ARG A 400 14.00 28.16 21.07
C ARG A 400 14.50 26.70 21.03
N SER A 401 14.20 26.01 19.94
CA SER A 401 14.54 24.60 19.75
C SER A 401 16.07 24.37 19.79
N PRO A 402 16.58 23.52 20.71
CA PRO A 402 17.98 23.12 20.72
C PRO A 402 18.40 22.43 19.42
N PHE A 403 17.52 21.59 18.87
CA PHE A 403 17.73 20.91 17.59
C PHE A 403 18.01 21.91 16.47
N ALA A 404 17.21 22.97 16.36
CA ALA A 404 17.40 24.01 15.36
C ALA A 404 18.69 24.81 15.59
N ALA A 405 19.01 25.15 16.84
CA ALA A 405 20.23 25.90 17.16
C ALA A 405 21.51 25.13 16.84
N VAL A 406 21.57 23.84 17.18
CA VAL A 406 22.74 23.01 16.88
C VAL A 406 22.84 22.75 15.38
N ASN A 407 21.73 22.52 14.67
CA ASN A 407 21.78 22.44 13.20
C ASN A 407 22.26 23.76 12.57
N ARG A 408 21.85 24.92 13.10
CA ARG A 408 22.40 26.21 12.67
C ARG A 408 23.91 26.28 12.88
N ALA A 409 24.40 25.85 14.05
CA ALA A 409 25.83 25.79 14.35
C ALA A 409 26.57 24.85 13.38
N ALA A 410 26.02 23.68 13.11
CA ALA A 410 26.55 22.69 12.18
C ALA A 410 26.64 23.25 10.75
N MET A 411 25.61 23.97 10.29
CA MET A 411 25.63 24.61 8.97
C MET A 411 26.61 25.79 8.93
N THR A 412 26.77 26.52 10.03
CA THR A 412 27.78 27.59 10.14
C THR A 412 29.20 27.02 10.08
N LEU A 413 29.42 25.83 10.66
CA LEU A 413 30.67 25.09 10.53
C LEU A 413 30.95 24.71 9.07
N LEU A 414 29.95 24.19 8.34
CA LEU A 414 30.07 23.86 6.92
C LEU A 414 30.29 25.09 6.03
N ALA A 415 29.77 26.25 6.43
CA ALA A 415 30.05 27.52 5.77
C ALA A 415 31.50 28.01 5.99
N GLY A 416 32.27 27.35 6.86
CA GLY A 416 33.68 27.64 7.13
C GLY A 416 33.94 28.47 8.39
N ASP A 417 32.90 28.89 9.13
CA ASP A 417 33.05 29.69 10.34
C ASP A 417 33.00 28.84 11.61
N LYS A 418 34.12 28.17 11.90
CA LYS A 418 34.27 27.30 13.07
C LYS A 418 34.11 28.04 14.41
N SER A 419 34.51 29.32 14.46
CA SER A 419 34.44 30.12 15.69
C SER A 419 32.98 30.37 16.07
N THR A 420 32.18 30.89 15.13
CA THR A 420 30.76 31.16 15.36
C THR A 420 29.98 29.88 15.59
N ALA A 421 30.28 28.80 14.85
CA ALA A 421 29.67 27.49 15.08
C ALA A 421 29.87 27.00 16.53
N THR A 422 31.09 27.12 17.07
CA THR A 422 31.39 26.74 18.45
C THR A 422 30.62 27.61 19.45
N GLN A 423 30.54 28.92 19.22
CA GLN A 423 29.79 29.84 20.08
C GLN A 423 28.29 29.53 20.10
N LEU A 424 27.72 29.14 18.95
CA LEU A 424 26.30 28.77 18.83
C LEU A 424 25.98 27.42 19.47
N ALA A 425 26.91 26.44 19.43
CA ALA A 425 26.69 25.10 19.99
C ALA A 425 26.88 25.03 21.51
N ARG A 426 27.82 25.81 22.07
CA ARG A 426 28.23 25.73 23.49
C ARG A 426 27.09 25.84 24.52
N PRO A 427 26.07 26.71 24.36
CA PRO A 427 24.98 26.82 25.33
C PRO A 427 24.20 25.50 25.54
N TYR A 428 24.25 24.57 24.58
CA TYR A 428 23.49 23.33 24.61
C TYR A 428 24.28 22.12 25.13
N LEU A 429 25.53 22.31 25.58
CA LEU A 429 26.31 21.25 26.24
C LEU A 429 25.84 21.00 27.68
N GLU A 430 25.27 22.01 28.33
CA GLU A 430 24.90 21.99 29.76
C GLU A 430 23.38 21.91 29.99
N ASP A 431 22.58 22.02 28.92
CA ASP A 431 21.12 22.04 29.01
C ASP A 431 20.56 20.63 29.31
N ARG A 432 20.19 20.42 30.58
CA ARG A 432 19.54 19.20 31.09
C ARG A 432 18.03 19.37 31.29
N SER A 433 17.42 20.42 30.75
CA SER A 433 16.07 20.86 31.14
C SER A 433 14.93 19.99 30.60
N LEU A 434 15.19 19.07 29.66
CA LEU A 434 14.19 18.20 29.05
C LEU A 434 14.39 16.74 29.45
N ALA A 435 13.29 15.98 29.58
CA ALA A 435 13.35 14.53 29.65
C ALA A 435 14.12 14.00 28.42
N PRO A 436 15.08 13.08 28.58
CA PRO A 436 15.95 12.68 27.49
C PRO A 436 15.15 11.91 26.43
N SER A 437 14.93 12.55 25.28
CA SER A 437 14.49 11.93 24.02
C SER A 437 15.70 11.63 23.13
N TYR A 438 15.55 10.72 22.16
CA TYR A 438 16.58 10.42 21.16
C TYR A 438 17.14 11.70 20.53
N TRP A 439 16.25 12.58 20.05
CA TRP A 439 16.67 13.80 19.37
C TRP A 439 17.38 14.79 20.30
N SER A 440 16.97 14.90 21.56
CA SER A 440 17.68 15.74 22.53
C SER A 440 19.10 15.23 22.78
N ALA A 441 19.28 13.92 22.94
CA ALA A 441 20.57 13.30 23.19
C ALA A 441 21.49 13.36 21.96
N ALA A 442 20.95 13.07 20.75
CA ALA A 442 21.68 13.18 19.50
C ALA A 442 22.10 14.64 19.20
N THR A 443 21.22 15.61 19.50
CA THR A 443 21.52 17.04 19.35
C THR A 443 22.66 17.47 20.29
N ALA A 444 22.65 17.02 21.54
CA ALA A 444 23.75 17.28 22.48
C ALA A 444 25.07 16.63 22.03
N ALA A 445 25.01 15.40 21.50
CA ALA A 445 26.18 14.73 20.94
C ALA A 445 26.77 15.47 19.73
N GLU A 446 25.92 16.03 18.87
CA GLU A 446 26.35 16.86 17.74
C GLU A 446 26.99 18.18 18.22
N ALA A 447 26.45 18.82 19.25
CA ALA A 447 27.07 19.98 19.86
C ALA A 447 28.48 19.66 20.39
N LEU A 448 28.66 18.52 21.06
CA LEU A 448 29.97 18.02 21.52
C LEU A 448 30.95 17.81 20.36
N LEU A 449 30.48 17.30 19.20
CA LEU A 449 31.34 17.19 18.01
C LEU A 449 31.79 18.56 17.50
N ILE A 450 30.86 19.52 17.39
CA ILE A 450 31.16 20.87 16.91
C ILE A 450 32.16 21.58 17.84
N THR A 451 32.08 21.34 19.15
CA THR A 451 33.01 21.90 20.15
C THR A 451 34.29 21.08 20.32
N ASN A 452 34.52 20.06 19.47
CA ASN A 452 35.73 19.23 19.42
C ASN A 452 35.92 18.31 20.64
N GLU A 453 34.83 17.82 21.22
CA GLU A 453 34.78 16.86 22.34
C GLU A 453 34.38 15.44 21.85
N THR A 454 35.17 14.90 20.92
CA THR A 454 34.84 13.69 20.14
C THR A 454 34.48 12.46 20.98
N GLU A 455 35.23 12.18 22.05
CA GLU A 455 34.99 10.99 22.87
C GLU A 455 33.72 11.10 23.70
N ALA A 456 33.41 12.30 24.20
CA ALA A 456 32.15 12.58 24.87
C ALA A 456 30.98 12.46 23.89
N ALA A 457 31.12 12.99 22.67
CA ALA A 457 30.12 12.82 21.62
C ALA A 457 29.86 11.35 21.28
N ARG A 458 30.92 10.53 21.16
CA ARG A 458 30.81 9.08 20.91
C ARG A 458 29.99 8.38 21.99
N CYS A 459 30.29 8.64 23.26
CA CYS A 459 29.54 8.10 24.38
C CYS A 459 28.08 8.55 24.35
N GLN A 460 27.83 9.83 24.05
CA GLN A 460 26.49 10.39 24.01
C GLN A 460 25.64 9.85 22.85
N PHE A 461 26.21 9.64 21.65
CA PHE A 461 25.51 8.98 20.55
C PHE A 461 25.16 7.53 20.87
N ARG A 462 26.05 6.80 21.55
CA ARG A 462 25.73 5.44 22.03
C ARG A 462 24.61 5.46 23.06
N ALA A 463 24.63 6.40 24.00
CA ALA A 463 23.56 6.55 24.97
C ALA A 463 22.22 6.91 24.29
N ALA A 464 22.25 7.80 23.30
CA ALA A 464 21.07 8.12 22.48
C ALA A 464 20.51 6.88 21.78
N SER A 465 21.37 5.99 21.26
CA SER A 465 20.95 4.76 20.57
C SER A 465 20.23 3.73 21.47
N LEU A 466 20.30 3.90 22.80
CA LEU A 466 19.65 3.04 23.78
C LEU A 466 18.32 3.60 24.28
N LEU A 467 17.93 4.80 23.84
CA LEU A 467 16.65 5.40 24.24
C LEU A 467 15.47 4.67 23.55
N PRO A 468 14.30 4.58 24.20
CA PRO A 468 13.15 3.84 23.65
C PRO A 468 12.63 4.40 22.32
N ASP A 469 12.82 5.70 22.07
CA ASP A 469 12.43 6.41 20.84
C ASP A 469 13.57 6.46 19.80
N ALA A 470 14.65 5.70 19.99
CA ALA A 470 15.77 5.61 19.05
C ALA A 470 15.44 4.70 17.86
N THR A 471 14.63 5.19 16.93
CA THR A 471 14.18 4.47 15.74
C THR A 471 15.23 4.43 14.63
N ASP A 472 15.18 3.44 13.73
CA ASP A 472 16.16 3.33 12.64
C ASP A 472 16.09 4.51 11.67
N GLY A 473 14.91 5.07 11.40
CA GLY A 473 14.78 6.30 10.61
C GLY A 473 15.46 7.51 11.25
N ALA A 474 15.43 7.62 12.58
CA ALA A 474 16.10 8.67 13.33
C ALA A 474 17.63 8.47 13.34
N ARG A 475 18.09 7.24 13.57
CA ARG A 475 19.51 6.84 13.51
C ARG A 475 20.11 7.09 12.13
N ALA A 476 19.40 6.74 11.06
CA ALA A 476 19.81 6.98 9.68
C ALA A 476 20.01 8.48 9.39
N SER A 477 19.07 9.31 9.88
CA SER A 477 19.19 10.77 9.75
C SER A 477 20.44 11.30 10.47
N THR A 478 20.76 10.79 11.65
CA THR A 478 21.97 11.15 12.40
C THR A 478 23.23 10.66 11.71
N ARG A 479 23.28 9.42 11.19
CA ARG A 479 24.44 8.91 10.43
C ARG A 479 24.74 9.75 9.19
N ARG A 480 23.71 10.13 8.44
CA ARG A 480 23.83 11.05 7.29
C ARG A 480 24.31 12.44 7.70
N GLN A 481 23.91 12.94 8.88
CA GLN A 481 24.42 14.20 9.44
C GLN A 481 25.91 14.08 9.77
N LEU A 482 26.34 12.98 10.40
CA LEU A 482 27.74 12.71 10.71
C LEU A 482 28.62 12.65 9.45
N ARG A 483 28.16 11.96 8.40
CA ARG A 483 28.87 11.94 7.10
C ARG A 483 29.01 13.32 6.50
N LEU A 484 27.96 14.14 6.58
CA LEU A 484 27.99 15.52 6.06
C LEU A 484 28.99 16.39 6.80
N LEU A 485 29.11 16.25 8.13
CA LEU A 485 30.01 17.07 8.95
C LEU A 485 31.46 16.58 8.92
N ALA A 486 31.71 15.31 8.55
CA ALA A 486 33.03 14.69 8.59
C ALA A 486 34.14 15.53 7.92
N PRO A 487 33.95 16.12 6.71
CA PRO A 487 34.99 16.94 6.08
C PRO A 487 35.34 18.19 6.89
N ALA A 488 34.35 18.89 7.44
CA ALA A 488 34.57 20.12 8.22
C ALA A 488 35.14 19.83 9.63
N LEU A 489 34.91 18.62 10.14
CA LEU A 489 35.51 18.11 11.38
C LEU A 489 36.91 17.50 11.15
N ALA A 490 37.36 17.36 9.90
CA ALA A 490 38.59 16.65 9.52
C ALA A 490 38.64 15.21 10.09
N MET A 491 37.51 14.50 10.04
CA MET A 491 37.36 13.13 10.51
C MET A 491 36.97 12.19 9.37
N ASP A 492 37.28 10.91 9.51
CA ASP A 492 36.80 9.88 8.60
C ASP A 492 35.28 9.69 8.76
N PRO A 493 34.47 9.86 7.69
CA PRO A 493 33.03 9.65 7.75
C PRO A 493 32.65 8.23 8.18
N ASP A 494 33.42 7.21 7.78
CA ASP A 494 33.10 5.82 8.11
C ASP A 494 33.35 5.54 9.60
N ALA A 495 34.42 6.11 10.17
CA ALA A 495 34.64 6.08 11.61
C ALA A 495 33.52 6.80 12.39
N LEU A 496 33.09 7.98 11.94
CA LEU A 496 32.05 8.76 12.63
C LEU A 496 30.70 8.04 12.68
N VAL A 497 30.25 7.43 11.58
CA VAL A 497 28.95 6.74 11.57
C VAL A 497 28.91 5.54 12.53
N THR A 498 30.05 4.95 12.91
CA THR A 498 30.09 3.90 13.95
C THR A 498 29.63 4.37 15.34
N PHE A 499 29.56 5.68 15.56
CA PHE A 499 29.06 6.23 16.82
C PHE A 499 27.56 5.99 16.98
N MET A 500 26.84 5.80 15.87
CA MET A 500 25.42 5.53 15.84
C MET A 500 25.14 4.14 15.20
N PRO A 501 24.97 3.08 16.01
CA PRO A 501 24.63 1.75 15.51
C PRO A 501 23.21 1.74 14.94
N ILE A 502 23.01 0.99 13.85
CA ILE A 502 21.75 0.88 13.12
C ILE A 502 21.48 -0.56 12.70
N SER A 503 20.22 -0.91 12.47
CA SER A 503 19.87 -2.22 11.93
C SER A 503 20.30 -2.40 10.47
N ARG A 504 20.39 -3.66 10.04
CA ARG A 504 20.68 -4.03 8.65
C ARG A 504 19.46 -4.70 8.00
N PRO A 505 19.09 -4.32 6.77
CA PRO A 505 18.13 -5.08 5.99
C PRO A 505 18.79 -6.36 5.47
N ALA A 506 18.06 -7.48 5.55
CA ALA A 506 18.54 -8.79 5.13
C ALA A 506 17.72 -9.36 3.96
N VAL A 507 18.38 -10.11 3.09
CA VAL A 507 17.75 -10.99 2.11
C VAL A 507 17.84 -12.42 2.63
N GLY A 508 16.71 -13.12 2.68
CA GLY A 508 16.65 -14.53 3.03
C GLY A 508 16.65 -15.39 1.78
N VAL A 509 17.50 -16.42 1.76
CA VAL A 509 17.42 -17.49 0.76
C VAL A 509 17.72 -18.81 1.43
N GLY A 510 16.92 -19.84 1.18
CA GLY A 510 17.18 -21.10 1.82
C GLY A 510 16.62 -22.33 1.12
N HIS A 511 17.13 -23.45 1.57
CA HIS A 511 16.72 -24.77 1.15
C HIS A 511 15.35 -25.17 1.71
N MET A 512 14.49 -25.71 0.85
CA MET A 512 13.18 -26.21 1.28
C MET A 512 13.26 -27.42 2.24
N ILE A 513 12.28 -27.65 3.09
CA ILE A 513 12.16 -28.93 3.84
C ILE A 513 10.95 -29.66 3.30
N ARG A 514 11.16 -30.58 2.35
CA ARG A 514 10.07 -31.30 1.69
C ARG A 514 9.65 -32.49 2.52
N ALA A 515 8.37 -32.88 2.45
CA ALA A 515 7.87 -34.07 3.13
C ALA A 515 8.65 -35.34 2.72
N THR A 516 9.18 -35.36 1.48
CA THR A 516 9.94 -36.48 0.91
C THR A 516 11.43 -36.48 1.27
N ASP A 517 11.96 -35.45 1.92
CA ASP A 517 13.41 -35.32 2.14
C ASP A 517 13.92 -36.26 3.25
N ALA A 518 13.10 -36.54 4.27
CA ALA A 518 13.39 -37.46 5.37
C ALA A 518 12.12 -37.78 6.18
N ASP A 519 12.23 -38.66 7.18
CA ASP A 519 11.18 -38.89 8.17
C ASP A 519 10.92 -37.65 9.05
N ALA A 520 9.80 -37.67 9.79
CA ALA A 520 9.33 -36.54 10.61
C ALA A 520 10.39 -35.99 11.59
N ALA A 521 11.02 -36.86 12.37
CA ALA A 521 11.97 -36.44 13.42
C ALA A 521 13.22 -35.72 12.85
N PRO A 522 13.92 -36.23 11.82
CA PRO A 522 15.00 -35.48 11.16
C PRO A 522 14.57 -34.14 10.56
N ARG A 523 13.36 -34.04 9.99
CA ARG A 523 12.86 -32.77 9.43
C ARG A 523 12.59 -31.74 10.53
N ALA A 524 11.99 -32.15 11.64
CA ALA A 524 11.76 -31.29 12.80
C ALA A 524 13.09 -30.79 13.41
N ASP A 525 14.05 -31.69 13.65
CA ASP A 525 15.39 -31.34 14.17
C ASP A 525 16.12 -30.39 13.21
N THR A 526 15.96 -30.57 11.90
CA THR A 526 16.53 -29.66 10.90
C THR A 526 15.95 -28.26 10.99
N ALA A 527 14.62 -28.13 11.08
CA ALA A 527 13.97 -26.84 11.25
C ALA A 527 14.43 -26.14 12.55
N GLU A 528 14.59 -26.89 13.64
CA GLU A 528 15.06 -26.35 14.92
C GLU A 528 16.52 -25.87 14.87
N ARG A 529 17.42 -26.63 14.22
CA ARG A 529 18.83 -26.22 14.06
C ARG A 529 18.97 -24.99 13.17
N ILE A 530 18.20 -24.91 12.09
CA ILE A 530 18.16 -23.72 11.23
C ILE A 530 17.67 -22.53 12.05
N ALA A 531 16.60 -22.67 12.84
CA ALA A 531 16.07 -21.60 13.67
C ALA A 531 17.12 -21.06 14.66
N LYS A 532 17.86 -21.95 15.34
CA LYS A 532 18.96 -21.58 16.24
C LYS A 532 20.09 -20.84 15.52
N GLY A 533 20.52 -21.33 14.34
CA GLY A 533 21.57 -20.68 13.56
C GLY A 533 21.16 -19.32 13.01
N VAL A 534 19.91 -19.20 12.55
CA VAL A 534 19.34 -17.94 12.07
C VAL A 534 19.25 -16.90 13.20
N GLU A 535 18.79 -17.29 14.39
CA GLU A 535 18.70 -16.37 15.52
C GLU A 535 20.06 -15.76 15.87
N VAL A 536 21.12 -16.59 15.91
CA VAL A 536 22.50 -16.13 16.14
C VAL A 536 22.95 -15.17 15.03
N ALA A 537 22.66 -15.48 13.77
CA ALA A 537 22.99 -14.62 12.64
C ALA A 537 22.26 -13.27 12.74
N PHE A 538 20.96 -13.27 13.00
CA PHE A 538 20.15 -12.06 13.08
C PHE A 538 20.57 -11.17 14.27
N GLN A 539 20.92 -11.77 15.41
CA GLN A 539 21.43 -11.04 16.56
C GLN A 539 22.81 -10.42 16.28
N THR A 540 23.74 -11.19 15.71
CA THR A 540 25.12 -10.76 15.46
C THR A 540 25.18 -9.58 14.48
N HIS A 541 24.34 -9.63 13.44
CA HIS A 541 24.33 -8.62 12.38
C HIS A 541 23.26 -7.54 12.56
N ASN A 542 22.56 -7.53 13.70
CA ASN A 542 21.50 -6.56 14.02
C ASN A 542 20.46 -6.44 12.89
N VAL A 543 19.89 -7.57 12.46
CA VAL A 543 18.91 -7.59 11.37
C VAL A 543 17.60 -6.92 11.82
N GLY A 544 17.18 -5.87 11.10
CA GLY A 544 15.96 -5.10 11.39
C GLY A 544 14.82 -5.32 10.40
N SER A 545 15.12 -5.85 9.21
CA SER A 545 14.11 -6.24 8.23
C SER A 545 14.59 -7.42 7.37
N LEU A 546 13.64 -8.21 6.86
CA LEU A 546 13.91 -9.39 6.05
C LEU A 546 13.05 -9.39 4.77
N TYR A 547 13.69 -9.59 3.62
CA TYR A 547 13.05 -9.82 2.32
C TYR A 547 13.18 -11.29 1.90
N VAL A 548 12.07 -12.02 1.71
CA VAL A 548 12.07 -13.49 1.48
C VAL A 548 10.81 -13.98 0.72
N SER A 549 10.85 -15.20 0.16
CA SER A 549 9.76 -15.78 -0.64
C SER A 549 8.81 -16.77 0.07
N LEU A 550 9.12 -17.17 1.31
CA LEU A 550 8.32 -18.06 2.18
C LEU A 550 8.10 -19.50 1.65
N ALA A 551 9.06 -20.08 0.94
CA ALA A 551 9.01 -21.52 0.65
C ALA A 551 9.09 -22.38 1.94
N CYS A 552 8.52 -23.59 1.94
CA CYS A 552 8.54 -24.50 3.09
C CYS A 552 9.99 -24.74 3.56
N GLY A 553 10.25 -24.79 4.87
CA GLY A 553 11.61 -24.94 5.40
C GLY A 553 12.29 -23.60 5.69
N ALA A 554 13.50 -23.41 5.15
CA ALA A 554 14.39 -22.34 5.58
C ALA A 554 13.82 -20.92 5.41
N ASP A 555 13.13 -20.64 4.29
CA ASP A 555 12.52 -19.33 4.04
C ASP A 555 11.48 -18.95 5.11
N ILE A 556 10.62 -19.91 5.51
CA ILE A 556 9.65 -19.71 6.59
C ILE A 556 10.36 -19.57 7.95
N VAL A 557 11.38 -20.39 8.23
CA VAL A 557 12.15 -20.29 9.49
C VAL A 557 12.85 -18.94 9.63
N LEU A 558 13.41 -18.41 8.53
CA LEU A 558 13.96 -17.05 8.48
C LEU A 558 12.90 -16.00 8.81
N ALA A 559 11.71 -16.12 8.22
CA ALA A 559 10.60 -15.19 8.45
C ALA A 559 10.10 -15.21 9.90
N GLU A 560 9.97 -16.39 10.50
CA GLU A 560 9.56 -16.52 11.90
C GLU A 560 10.60 -15.93 12.86
N ALA A 561 11.90 -16.16 12.60
CA ALA A 561 12.98 -15.57 13.40
C ALA A 561 12.98 -14.04 13.29
N ALA A 562 12.71 -13.47 12.10
CA ALA A 562 12.57 -12.03 11.93
C ALA A 562 11.40 -11.49 12.77
N LEU A 563 10.22 -12.12 12.64
CA LEU A 563 9.01 -11.72 13.35
C LEU A 563 9.16 -11.84 14.88
N ALA A 564 9.81 -12.90 15.38
CA ALA A 564 10.03 -13.12 16.81
C ALA A 564 10.90 -12.02 17.46
N ARG A 565 11.78 -11.39 16.67
CA ARG A 565 12.64 -10.28 17.10
C ARG A 565 12.02 -8.90 16.89
N GLY A 566 10.82 -8.83 16.30
CA GLY A 566 10.18 -7.57 15.91
C GLY A 566 10.78 -6.93 14.65
N ALA A 567 11.54 -7.67 13.85
CA ALA A 567 12.01 -7.19 12.55
C ALA A 567 10.87 -7.19 11.53
N GLU A 568 10.91 -6.25 10.59
CA GLU A 568 9.90 -6.14 9.53
C GLU A 568 10.04 -7.30 8.52
N LEU A 569 8.96 -8.03 8.26
CA LEU A 569 8.91 -9.07 7.26
C LEU A 569 8.34 -8.55 5.93
N HIS A 570 9.12 -8.62 4.86
CA HIS A 570 8.71 -8.28 3.51
C HIS A 570 8.70 -9.53 2.63
N VAL A 571 7.53 -9.92 2.16
CA VAL A 571 7.34 -11.12 1.34
C VAL A 571 7.33 -10.75 -0.13
N VAL A 572 8.12 -11.46 -0.93
CA VAL A 572 8.12 -11.32 -2.39
C VAL A 572 7.88 -12.69 -3.01
N MET A 573 6.82 -12.81 -3.79
CA MET A 573 6.45 -14.04 -4.48
C MET A 573 6.64 -13.93 -5.99
N PRO A 574 7.11 -15.00 -6.64
CA PRO A 574 7.22 -15.02 -8.10
C PRO A 574 5.85 -14.92 -8.78
N PHE A 575 4.81 -15.46 -8.15
CA PHE A 575 3.47 -15.57 -8.70
C PHE A 575 2.36 -15.61 -7.64
N SER A 576 1.12 -15.91 -8.03
CA SER A 576 -0.04 -15.89 -7.14
C SER A 576 0.20 -16.69 -5.84
N ILE A 577 -0.41 -16.25 -4.74
CA ILE A 577 -0.27 -16.91 -3.42
C ILE A 577 -0.71 -18.37 -3.51
N ALA A 578 -1.80 -18.65 -4.22
CA ALA A 578 -2.33 -20.00 -4.38
C ALA A 578 -1.36 -20.92 -5.14
N ASP A 579 -0.81 -20.45 -6.27
CA ASP A 579 0.14 -21.24 -7.05
C ASP A 579 1.44 -21.45 -6.27
N PHE A 580 1.93 -20.44 -5.56
CA PHE A 580 3.16 -20.51 -4.77
C PHE A 580 3.01 -21.47 -3.59
N ARG A 581 1.86 -21.40 -2.90
CA ARG A 581 1.51 -22.35 -1.85
C ARG A 581 1.57 -23.78 -2.38
N ALA A 582 0.93 -24.05 -3.52
CA ALA A 582 0.92 -25.39 -4.10
C ALA A 582 2.31 -25.88 -4.53
N ALA A 583 3.13 -25.01 -5.13
CA ALA A 583 4.41 -25.38 -5.72
C ALA A 583 5.58 -25.42 -4.71
N SER A 584 5.54 -24.62 -3.65
CA SER A 584 6.70 -24.36 -2.78
C SER A 584 6.42 -24.48 -1.29
N VAL A 585 5.16 -24.57 -0.85
CA VAL A 585 4.80 -24.66 0.57
C VAL A 585 4.20 -26.03 0.89
N ALA A 586 3.11 -26.40 0.22
CA ALA A 586 2.35 -27.63 0.48
C ALA A 586 3.17 -28.91 0.23
N ILE A 587 4.22 -28.85 -0.59
CA ILE A 587 5.15 -29.97 -0.80
C ILE A 587 5.97 -30.33 0.46
N GLY A 588 5.99 -29.45 1.46
CA GLY A 588 6.60 -29.69 2.76
C GLY A 588 5.68 -30.39 3.76
N ASP A 589 4.36 -30.37 3.53
CA ASP A 589 3.39 -30.89 4.49
C ASP A 589 3.37 -32.42 4.48
N ALA A 590 3.41 -33.00 5.66
CA ALA A 590 3.31 -34.44 5.90
C ALA A 590 2.27 -34.73 6.99
N ASP A 591 1.62 -35.90 6.90
CA ASP A 591 0.62 -36.30 7.88
C ASP A 591 1.22 -36.42 9.30
N GLY A 592 0.55 -35.82 10.29
CA GLY A 592 0.95 -35.90 11.70
C GLY A 592 1.98 -34.86 12.16
N GLU A 593 2.31 -33.87 11.33
CA GLU A 593 3.20 -32.76 11.67
C GLU A 593 2.52 -31.40 11.61
N GLU A 594 3.14 -30.39 12.24
CA GLU A 594 2.73 -29.01 12.04
C GLU A 594 2.97 -28.60 10.59
N GLY A 595 1.89 -28.36 9.84
CA GLY A 595 1.96 -28.04 8.43
C GLY A 595 2.63 -26.70 8.16
N TRP A 596 3.54 -26.68 7.18
CA TRP A 596 4.13 -25.46 6.63
C TRP A 596 3.07 -24.52 6.07
N ASN A 597 1.92 -25.02 5.61
CA ASN A 597 0.79 -24.17 5.23
C ASN A 597 0.34 -23.24 6.36
N ASN A 598 0.24 -23.74 7.60
CA ASN A 598 -0.18 -22.93 8.75
C ASN A 598 0.89 -21.88 9.11
N ARG A 599 2.16 -22.27 9.06
CA ARG A 599 3.30 -21.37 9.32
C ARG A 599 3.42 -20.29 8.24
N PHE A 600 3.20 -20.66 6.99
CA PHE A 600 3.11 -19.74 5.85
C PHE A 600 1.99 -18.71 6.05
N ASP A 601 0.79 -19.15 6.44
CA ASP A 601 -0.33 -18.26 6.75
C ASP A 601 -0.04 -17.31 7.91
N ALA A 602 0.59 -17.83 8.98
CA ALA A 602 0.99 -17.03 10.13
C ALA A 602 2.02 -15.94 9.75
N CYS A 603 2.98 -16.26 8.89
CA CYS A 603 3.96 -15.31 8.36
C CYS A 603 3.30 -14.27 7.44
N LEU A 604 2.43 -14.69 6.51
CA LEU A 604 1.72 -13.77 5.62
C LEU A 604 0.82 -12.79 6.38
N ALA A 605 0.14 -13.26 7.42
CA ALA A 605 -0.72 -12.42 8.26
C ALA A 605 0.05 -11.29 8.96
N LYS A 606 1.35 -11.48 9.20
CA LYS A 606 2.25 -10.53 9.88
C LYS A 606 3.21 -9.81 8.93
N ALA A 607 3.17 -10.10 7.64
CA ALA A 607 4.05 -9.47 6.66
C ALA A 607 3.71 -7.97 6.53
N ALA A 608 4.73 -7.12 6.63
CA ALA A 608 4.61 -5.68 6.41
C ALA A 608 4.24 -5.36 4.95
N THR A 609 4.75 -6.16 4.00
CA THR A 609 4.44 -6.05 2.57
C THR A 609 4.37 -7.42 1.92
N ILE A 610 3.48 -7.58 0.95
CA ILE A 610 3.42 -8.76 0.05
C ILE A 610 3.49 -8.25 -1.39
N THR A 611 4.57 -8.59 -2.08
CA THR A 611 4.78 -8.24 -3.50
C THR A 611 4.65 -9.49 -4.35
N ILE A 612 3.78 -9.47 -5.36
CA ILE A 612 3.65 -10.55 -6.34
C ILE A 612 4.18 -10.05 -7.68
N LEU A 613 5.25 -10.67 -8.19
CA LEU A 613 5.90 -10.23 -9.43
C LEU A 613 5.07 -10.55 -10.68
N CYS A 614 4.46 -11.72 -10.74
CA CYS A 614 3.61 -12.16 -11.84
C CYS A 614 2.25 -12.64 -11.33
N PRO A 615 1.24 -11.76 -11.22
CA PRO A 615 -0.07 -12.14 -10.67
C PRO A 615 -0.93 -13.00 -11.61
N GLY A 616 -0.53 -13.16 -12.88
CA GLY A 616 -1.25 -14.00 -13.85
C GLY A 616 -0.72 -15.43 -13.92
N ASP A 617 -1.33 -16.24 -14.79
CA ASP A 617 -0.94 -17.65 -14.98
C ASP A 617 0.54 -17.79 -15.33
N VAL A 618 1.22 -18.65 -14.57
CA VAL A 618 2.65 -18.91 -14.73
C VAL A 618 2.88 -19.96 -15.82
N PRO A 619 3.66 -19.65 -16.85
CA PRO A 619 4.14 -20.69 -17.75
C PRO A 619 5.00 -21.69 -16.96
N ARG A 620 4.62 -22.98 -16.93
CA ARG A 620 5.44 -24.05 -16.32
C ARG A 620 6.88 -24.07 -16.85
N LEU A 621 7.05 -23.66 -18.12
CA LEU A 621 8.35 -23.48 -18.74
C LEU A 621 8.94 -22.12 -18.33
N GLY A 622 10.10 -22.11 -17.66
CA GLY A 622 10.80 -20.88 -17.27
C GLY A 622 10.53 -20.38 -15.85
N GLN A 623 9.93 -21.20 -14.98
CA GLN A 623 9.71 -20.85 -13.57
C GLN A 623 11.00 -20.44 -12.84
N ASP A 624 12.14 -21.08 -13.13
CA ASP A 624 13.44 -20.72 -12.58
C ASP A 624 13.80 -19.24 -12.81
N TRP A 625 13.39 -18.64 -13.94
CA TRP A 625 13.60 -17.22 -14.16
C TRP A 625 12.79 -16.38 -13.16
N TYR A 626 11.53 -16.72 -12.91
CA TYR A 626 10.68 -15.99 -11.97
C TYR A 626 11.17 -16.14 -10.53
N TYR A 627 11.66 -17.32 -10.14
CA TYR A 627 12.30 -17.52 -8.83
C TYR A 627 13.59 -16.70 -8.69
N ARG A 628 14.46 -16.70 -9.72
CA ARG A 628 15.64 -15.83 -9.75
C ARG A 628 15.26 -14.36 -9.67
N GLN A 629 14.21 -13.94 -10.40
CA GLN A 629 13.72 -12.57 -10.37
C GLN A 629 13.19 -12.19 -8.98
N THR A 630 12.59 -13.15 -8.26
CA THR A 630 12.15 -12.96 -6.87
C THR A 630 13.33 -12.64 -5.97
N PHE A 631 14.42 -13.43 -6.07
CA PHE A 631 15.67 -13.13 -5.35
C PHE A 631 16.22 -11.73 -5.70
N ARG A 632 16.31 -11.40 -6.99
CA ARG A 632 16.80 -10.08 -7.43
C ARG A 632 15.92 -8.93 -6.96
N HIS A 633 14.60 -9.15 -6.88
CA HIS A 633 13.67 -8.17 -6.34
C HIS A 633 13.89 -7.97 -4.83
N CYS A 634 14.04 -9.05 -4.05
CA CYS A 634 14.42 -8.97 -2.64
C CYS A 634 15.75 -8.23 -2.45
N ALA A 635 16.75 -8.55 -3.27
CA ALA A 635 18.06 -7.92 -3.24
C ALA A 635 18.01 -6.42 -3.54
N GLY A 636 17.29 -6.02 -4.59
CA GLY A 636 17.06 -4.61 -4.91
C GLY A 636 16.38 -3.86 -3.77
N ARG A 637 15.35 -4.45 -3.14
CA ARG A 637 14.65 -3.83 -2.00
C ARG A 637 15.53 -3.71 -0.77
N ALA A 638 16.34 -4.72 -0.46
CA ALA A 638 17.29 -4.65 0.64
C ALA A 638 18.35 -3.56 0.41
N LEU A 639 18.84 -3.40 -0.83
CA LEU A 639 19.78 -2.34 -1.21
C LEU A 639 19.14 -0.94 -1.11
N GLU A 640 17.90 -0.78 -1.58
CA GLU A 640 17.13 0.46 -1.47
C GLU A 640 16.95 0.84 0.02
N ARG A 641 16.51 -0.12 0.85
CA ARG A 641 16.35 0.10 2.30
C ARG A 641 17.67 0.41 2.98
N ALA A 642 18.76 -0.24 2.58
CA ALA A 642 20.09 0.02 3.12
C ALA A 642 20.56 1.45 2.82
N GLY A 643 20.30 1.94 1.61
CA GLY A 643 20.53 3.34 1.23
C GLY A 643 19.68 4.33 2.03
N HIS A 644 18.42 4.00 2.33
CA HIS A 644 17.58 4.81 3.22
C HIS A 644 18.10 4.87 4.65
N LEU A 645 18.64 3.75 5.15
CA LEU A 645 19.18 3.63 6.49
C LEU A 645 20.65 4.09 6.62
N ASP A 646 21.35 4.41 5.53
CA ASP A 646 22.80 4.68 5.53
C ASP A 646 23.60 3.52 6.18
N THR A 647 23.28 2.30 5.73
CA THR A 647 23.88 1.02 6.16
C THR A 647 24.13 0.12 4.94
N GLU A 648 24.68 -1.08 5.15
CA GLU A 648 24.86 -2.09 4.10
C GLU A 648 23.92 -3.29 4.33
N PRO A 649 23.36 -3.87 3.26
CA PRO A 649 22.48 -5.03 3.39
C PRO A 649 23.27 -6.31 3.72
N LEU A 650 22.56 -7.38 4.04
CA LEU A 650 23.11 -8.69 4.34
C LEU A 650 22.37 -9.79 3.56
N LEU A 651 23.09 -10.77 3.02
CA LEU A 651 22.47 -12.03 2.58
C LEU A 651 22.57 -13.05 3.71
N VAL A 652 21.44 -13.63 4.12
CA VAL A 652 21.40 -14.78 5.04
C VAL A 652 20.96 -16.00 4.24
N SER A 653 21.91 -16.90 4.02
CA SER A 653 21.72 -18.10 3.22
C SER A 653 21.65 -19.33 4.13
N VAL A 654 20.58 -20.11 4.02
CA VAL A 654 20.48 -21.44 4.65
C VAL A 654 20.75 -22.50 3.59
N SER A 655 21.96 -23.05 3.59
CA SER A 655 22.42 -23.92 2.50
C SER A 655 23.20 -25.14 2.99
N GLY A 656 23.19 -26.20 2.17
CA GLY A 656 23.82 -27.48 2.44
C GLY A 656 24.17 -28.23 1.15
N GLY A 657 24.57 -29.50 1.26
CA GLY A 657 24.95 -30.31 0.11
C GLY A 657 23.76 -30.99 -0.61
N GLY A 658 23.87 -31.16 -1.92
CA GLY A 658 23.05 -32.11 -2.69
C GLY A 658 22.01 -31.54 -3.65
N ASP A 659 21.82 -30.22 -3.70
CA ASP A 659 20.82 -29.61 -4.59
C ASP A 659 21.26 -29.49 -6.06
N ARG A 660 20.27 -29.46 -6.95
CA ARG A 660 20.50 -29.20 -8.38
C ARG A 660 20.93 -27.75 -8.57
N SER A 661 22.06 -27.53 -9.23
CA SER A 661 22.45 -26.19 -9.67
C SER A 661 21.54 -25.74 -10.82
N THR A 662 20.76 -24.69 -10.56
CA THR A 662 19.94 -23.97 -11.56
C THR A 662 20.14 -22.48 -11.37
N ILE A 663 19.69 -21.66 -12.33
CA ILE A 663 19.76 -20.19 -12.23
C ILE A 663 18.97 -19.62 -11.04
N ALA A 664 18.05 -20.40 -10.47
CA ALA A 664 17.23 -20.07 -9.30
C ALA A 664 17.78 -20.65 -7.99
N SER A 665 18.88 -21.40 -8.05
CA SER A 665 19.43 -22.07 -6.87
C SER A 665 20.03 -21.09 -5.87
N THR A 666 20.01 -21.47 -4.59
CA THR A 666 20.62 -20.72 -3.49
C THR A 666 22.08 -20.35 -3.78
N SER A 667 22.87 -21.28 -4.35
CA SER A 667 24.27 -21.04 -4.70
C SER A 667 24.45 -20.05 -5.85
N SER A 668 23.54 -20.01 -6.83
CA SER A 668 23.54 -18.98 -7.87
C SER A 668 23.25 -17.60 -7.28
N GLY A 669 22.23 -17.47 -6.41
CA GLY A 669 21.93 -16.22 -5.71
C GLY A 669 23.10 -15.72 -4.87
N MET A 670 23.75 -16.61 -4.11
CA MET A 670 24.97 -16.29 -3.34
C MET A 670 26.12 -15.82 -4.23
N SER A 671 26.32 -16.46 -5.40
CA SER A 671 27.38 -16.07 -6.34
C SER A 671 27.11 -14.69 -6.94
N GLU A 672 25.86 -14.40 -7.31
CA GLU A 672 25.46 -13.07 -7.79
C GLU A 672 25.66 -12.01 -6.71
N TRP A 673 25.25 -12.27 -5.47
CA TRP A 673 25.43 -11.36 -4.34
C TRP A 673 26.91 -11.07 -4.05
N ALA A 674 27.74 -12.11 -4.00
CA ALA A 674 29.18 -11.99 -3.77
C ALA A 674 29.89 -11.21 -4.88
N ALA A 675 29.41 -11.28 -6.13
CA ALA A 675 29.96 -10.49 -7.24
C ALA A 675 29.79 -8.97 -7.03
N HIS A 676 28.86 -8.54 -6.18
CA HIS A 676 28.70 -7.14 -5.77
C HIS A 676 29.56 -6.75 -4.55
N GLY A 677 30.38 -7.67 -4.03
CA GLY A 677 31.22 -7.43 -2.84
C GLY A 677 30.43 -7.30 -1.54
N LEU A 678 29.19 -7.81 -1.52
CA LEU A 678 28.29 -7.72 -0.38
C LEU A 678 28.44 -8.95 0.54
N GLU A 679 28.26 -8.73 1.84
CA GLU A 679 28.46 -9.75 2.86
C GLU A 679 27.38 -10.84 2.82
N THR A 680 27.78 -12.09 3.03
CA THR A 680 26.89 -13.25 3.15
C THR A 680 27.16 -14.00 4.44
N VAL A 681 26.12 -14.32 5.19
CA VAL A 681 26.17 -15.24 6.33
C VAL A 681 25.53 -16.55 5.92
N VAL A 682 26.23 -17.66 6.16
CA VAL A 682 25.76 -19.00 5.83
C VAL A 682 25.38 -19.73 7.12
N VAL A 683 24.10 -20.13 7.18
CA VAL A 683 23.58 -21.06 8.19
C VAL A 683 23.54 -22.45 7.57
N GLU A 684 24.04 -23.44 8.30
CA GLU A 684 24.10 -24.82 7.83
C GLU A 684 22.69 -25.41 7.66
N PHE A 685 22.43 -26.02 6.49
CA PHE A 685 21.29 -26.89 6.25
C PHE A 685 21.69 -28.36 6.55
N PRO A 686 21.22 -28.97 7.65
CA PRO A 686 21.77 -30.25 8.15
C PRO A 686 21.39 -31.49 7.33
N LEU A 687 20.31 -31.46 6.55
CA LEU A 687 19.88 -32.63 5.77
C LEU A 687 20.71 -32.79 4.51
N THR A 688 21.27 -33.97 4.34
CA THR A 688 21.90 -34.36 3.06
C THR A 688 20.81 -34.84 2.11
N ARG A 689 20.62 -34.14 0.99
CA ARG A 689 19.62 -34.54 0.01
C ARG A 689 20.15 -35.60 -0.97
N PRO A 690 19.29 -36.51 -1.45
CA PRO A 690 19.63 -37.38 -2.56
C PRO A 690 19.98 -36.54 -3.79
N LYS A 691 21.06 -36.92 -4.51
CA LYS A 691 21.42 -36.25 -5.75
C LYS A 691 20.24 -36.34 -6.73
N PRO A 692 19.79 -35.22 -7.34
CA PRO A 692 18.62 -35.23 -8.19
C PRO A 692 18.82 -36.18 -9.38
N ALA A 693 17.81 -37.03 -9.63
CA ALA A 693 17.80 -37.94 -10.78
C ALA A 693 17.36 -37.21 -12.05
N GLY A 694 18.10 -37.40 -13.14
CA GLY A 694 17.73 -36.93 -14.49
C GLY A 694 18.61 -35.81 -15.06
N PRO A 695 18.56 -35.59 -16.40
CA PRO A 695 19.35 -34.57 -17.07
C PRO A 695 18.95 -33.16 -16.63
N THR A 696 19.90 -32.23 -16.69
CA THR A 696 19.64 -30.80 -16.50
C THR A 696 18.76 -30.33 -17.65
N ALA A 697 17.44 -30.32 -17.46
CA ALA A 697 16.48 -29.79 -18.42
C ALA A 697 16.87 -28.35 -18.81
N GLY A 698 17.48 -28.23 -19.98
CA GLY A 698 17.83 -26.98 -20.61
C GLY A 698 16.63 -26.43 -21.35
N LEU A 699 16.13 -25.29 -20.88
CA LEU A 699 15.44 -24.26 -21.65
C LEU A 699 15.52 -23.00 -20.80
N THR A 700 16.52 -22.16 -21.06
CA THR A 700 16.72 -20.88 -20.39
C THR A 700 15.72 -19.87 -20.93
N VAL A 701 14.67 -19.58 -20.16
CA VAL A 701 13.98 -18.29 -20.30
C VAL A 701 14.95 -17.23 -19.81
N SER A 702 15.32 -16.30 -20.69
CA SER A 702 16.08 -15.11 -20.31
C SER A 702 15.12 -13.94 -20.12
N GLY A 703 15.35 -13.18 -19.06
CA GLY A 703 14.74 -11.86 -18.90
C GLY A 703 15.34 -10.89 -19.91
N ALA A 704 14.58 -9.85 -20.24
CA ALA A 704 15.08 -8.73 -21.01
C ALA A 704 14.43 -7.44 -20.48
N ALA A 705 15.15 -6.34 -20.65
CA ALA A 705 14.61 -5.01 -20.38
C ALA A 705 13.72 -4.60 -21.56
N VAL A 706 12.64 -3.89 -21.26
CA VAL A 706 11.66 -3.42 -22.24
C VAL A 706 11.47 -1.93 -22.07
N VAL A 707 11.63 -1.17 -23.15
CA VAL A 707 11.39 0.27 -23.18
C VAL A 707 10.09 0.53 -23.93
N PHE A 708 9.04 0.88 -23.20
CA PHE A 708 7.77 1.28 -23.76
C PHE A 708 7.75 2.77 -24.10
N LEU A 709 7.25 3.09 -25.29
CA LEU A 709 7.19 4.43 -25.83
C LEU A 709 5.72 4.81 -26.10
N TYR A 710 5.27 5.90 -25.49
CA TYR A 710 3.91 6.43 -25.61
C TYR A 710 3.94 7.87 -26.15
N PRO A 711 3.49 8.11 -27.40
CA PRO A 711 3.24 9.46 -27.88
C PRO A 711 2.21 10.16 -26.98
N ILE A 712 2.52 11.35 -26.46
CA ILE A 712 1.66 12.04 -25.47
C ILE A 712 0.34 12.48 -26.09
N ASN A 713 0.40 12.94 -27.34
CA ASN A 713 -0.76 13.36 -28.11
C ASN A 713 -1.14 12.31 -29.15
N ASP A 714 -2.39 12.33 -29.59
CA ASP A 714 -2.81 11.59 -30.77
C ASP A 714 -2.06 12.15 -31.98
N LEU A 715 -1.26 11.30 -32.61
CA LEU A 715 -0.51 11.66 -33.81
C LEU A 715 -1.44 11.61 -35.02
N ASP A 716 -1.34 12.62 -35.88
CA ASP A 716 -1.92 12.51 -37.23
C ASP A 716 -1.25 11.37 -38.01
N ARG A 717 -1.90 10.92 -39.09
CA ARG A 717 -1.42 9.78 -39.88
C ARG A 717 0.01 10.00 -40.40
N GLY A 718 0.34 11.20 -40.88
CA GLY A 718 1.67 11.49 -41.42
C GLY A 718 2.77 11.52 -40.34
N ALA A 719 2.50 12.11 -39.18
CA ALA A 719 3.40 12.12 -38.03
C ALA A 719 3.62 10.71 -37.48
N LYS A 720 2.54 9.91 -37.41
CA LYS A 720 2.60 8.51 -37.01
C LYS A 720 3.48 7.68 -37.94
N ASP A 721 3.30 7.81 -39.26
CA ASP A 721 4.06 7.04 -40.25
C ASP A 721 5.54 7.42 -40.19
N ARG A 722 5.87 8.73 -40.21
CA ARG A 722 7.26 9.22 -40.06
C ARG A 722 7.94 8.71 -38.79
N PHE A 723 7.24 8.76 -37.65
CA PHE A 723 7.81 8.33 -36.37
C PHE A 723 8.02 6.81 -36.33
N SER A 724 7.06 6.04 -36.84
CA SER A 724 7.16 4.57 -36.93
C SER A 724 8.31 4.14 -37.84
N ASP A 725 8.46 4.78 -39.00
CA ASP A 725 9.55 4.50 -39.94
C ASP A 725 10.91 4.84 -39.33
N THR A 726 11.02 6.00 -38.66
CA THR A 726 12.26 6.41 -37.99
C THR A 726 12.67 5.44 -36.88
N LEU A 727 11.71 4.90 -36.12
CA LEU A 727 11.97 3.86 -35.13
C LEU A 727 12.36 2.53 -35.80
N ALA A 728 11.66 2.12 -36.87
CA ALA A 728 11.92 0.87 -37.57
C ALA A 728 13.33 0.84 -38.18
N VAL A 729 13.75 1.94 -38.82
CA VAL A 729 15.12 2.11 -39.33
C VAL A 729 16.15 2.01 -38.22
N ARG A 730 15.82 2.50 -37.01
CA ARG A 730 16.78 2.57 -35.90
C ARG A 730 16.91 1.27 -35.12
N PHE A 731 15.81 0.53 -34.94
CA PHE A 731 15.74 -0.59 -34.00
C PHE A 731 15.43 -1.95 -34.66
N GLY A 732 15.02 -1.98 -35.93
CA GLY A 732 14.77 -3.23 -36.66
C GLY A 732 13.84 -4.18 -35.90
N ASP A 733 14.25 -5.44 -35.78
CA ASP A 733 13.48 -6.52 -35.15
C ASP A 733 13.26 -6.32 -33.64
N ALA A 734 14.02 -5.43 -32.98
CA ALA A 734 13.81 -5.12 -31.57
C ALA A 734 12.57 -4.24 -31.33
N LEU A 735 12.04 -3.60 -32.38
CA LEU A 735 10.86 -2.73 -32.30
C LEU A 735 9.57 -3.53 -32.46
N LEU A 736 8.64 -3.32 -31.52
CA LEU A 736 7.28 -3.84 -31.58
C LEU A 736 6.28 -2.68 -31.61
N VAL A 737 5.42 -2.66 -32.62
CA VAL A 737 4.31 -1.69 -32.73
C VAL A 737 3.06 -2.28 -32.08
N ARG A 738 2.39 -1.49 -31.24
CA ARG A 738 1.22 -1.91 -30.46
C ARG A 738 0.04 -0.96 -30.70
N ALA A 739 -1.14 -1.54 -30.87
CA ALA A 739 -2.40 -0.80 -30.82
C ALA A 739 -2.98 -0.87 -29.41
N LEU A 740 -3.14 0.29 -28.76
CA LEU A 740 -3.79 0.38 -27.45
C LEU A 740 -5.31 0.24 -27.57
N LYS A 741 -5.99 -0.06 -26.46
CA LYS A 741 -7.47 -0.09 -26.40
C LYS A 741 -8.12 1.22 -26.85
N SER A 742 -7.44 2.35 -26.64
CA SER A 742 -7.84 3.68 -27.11
C SER A 742 -7.63 3.90 -28.61
N ARG A 743 -7.17 2.89 -29.36
CA ARG A 743 -6.71 2.97 -30.76
C ARG A 743 -5.46 3.84 -30.98
N ARG A 744 -4.88 4.40 -29.92
CA ARG A 744 -3.55 5.02 -29.94
C ARG A 744 -2.48 4.00 -30.27
N THR A 745 -1.45 4.44 -30.99
CA THR A 745 -0.29 3.60 -31.30
C THR A 745 0.76 3.81 -30.22
N ALA A 746 1.30 2.71 -29.69
CA ALA A 746 2.41 2.68 -28.75
C ALA A 746 3.50 1.76 -29.30
N TYR A 747 4.70 1.87 -28.75
CA TYR A 747 5.83 1.07 -29.19
C TYR A 747 6.50 0.40 -27.99
N ALA A 748 7.17 -0.72 -28.21
CA ALA A 748 8.03 -1.36 -27.25
C ALA A 748 9.35 -1.71 -27.93
N ILE A 749 10.47 -1.48 -27.25
CA ILE A 749 11.80 -1.84 -27.72
C ILE A 749 12.43 -2.77 -26.70
N ILE A 750 12.98 -3.88 -27.15
CA ILE A 750 13.60 -4.87 -26.26
C ILE A 750 15.11 -4.66 -26.24
N ALA A 751 15.65 -4.57 -25.03
CA ALA A 751 17.07 -4.47 -24.74
C ALA A 751 17.53 -5.74 -24.04
N ASP A 752 18.69 -6.27 -24.43
CA ASP A 752 19.17 -7.55 -23.91
C ASP A 752 19.64 -7.42 -22.46
N THR A 753 20.08 -6.23 -22.05
CA THR A 753 20.53 -5.93 -20.69
C THR A 753 20.02 -4.59 -20.18
N VAL A 754 20.04 -4.40 -18.86
CA VAL A 754 19.76 -3.11 -18.22
C VAL A 754 20.71 -2.01 -18.72
N ALA A 755 21.99 -2.32 -18.90
CA ALA A 755 23.02 -1.37 -19.33
C ALA A 755 22.74 -0.76 -20.72
N GLU A 756 22.08 -1.50 -21.62
CA GLU A 756 21.73 -1.02 -22.96
C GLU A 756 20.56 -0.03 -22.98
N VAL A 757 19.75 0.00 -21.91
CA VAL A 757 18.52 0.80 -21.86
C VAL A 757 18.79 2.28 -22.02
N ARG A 758 19.88 2.81 -21.44
CA ARG A 758 20.30 4.20 -21.62
C ARG A 758 20.36 4.57 -23.11
N SER A 759 21.11 3.77 -23.87
CA SER A 759 21.30 4.01 -25.29
C SER A 759 19.99 3.83 -26.09
N VAL A 760 19.15 2.87 -25.71
CA VAL A 760 17.81 2.71 -26.31
C VAL A 760 16.96 3.96 -26.09
N VAL A 761 16.90 4.48 -24.86
CA VAL A 761 16.12 5.67 -24.51
C VAL A 761 16.64 6.92 -25.22
N GLU A 762 17.95 7.16 -25.22
CA GLU A 762 18.57 8.30 -25.92
C GLU A 762 18.26 8.27 -27.42
N ARG A 763 18.36 7.09 -28.05
CA ARG A 763 18.01 6.90 -29.47
C ARG A 763 16.53 7.13 -29.73
N ALA A 764 15.64 6.62 -28.88
CA ALA A 764 14.20 6.80 -29.02
C ALA A 764 13.80 8.28 -28.88
N ARG A 765 14.38 9.01 -27.92
CA ARG A 765 14.19 10.46 -27.77
C ARG A 765 14.66 11.22 -29.02
N LYS A 766 15.80 10.83 -29.61
CA LYS A 766 16.28 11.42 -30.87
C LYS A 766 15.31 11.17 -32.03
N CYS A 767 14.78 9.95 -32.18
CA CYS A 767 13.77 9.63 -33.19
C CYS A 767 12.49 10.47 -33.01
N ALA A 768 12.07 10.68 -31.76
CA ALA A 768 10.90 11.48 -31.42
C ALA A 768 11.11 12.97 -31.74
N ALA A 769 12.27 13.52 -31.39
CA ALA A 769 12.64 14.91 -31.70
C ALA A 769 12.68 15.17 -33.21
N THR A 770 13.31 14.30 -34.01
CA THR A 770 13.33 14.41 -35.49
C THR A 770 11.93 14.35 -36.09
N SER A 771 11.00 13.65 -35.43
CA SER A 771 9.63 13.46 -35.91
C SER A 771 8.64 14.50 -35.36
N GLY A 772 9.10 15.42 -34.50
CA GLY A 772 8.23 16.40 -33.81
C GLY A 772 7.25 15.77 -32.81
N VAL A 773 7.59 14.61 -32.24
CA VAL A 773 6.74 13.83 -31.33
C VAL A 773 7.18 14.02 -29.88
N ALA A 774 6.26 14.44 -29.02
CA ALA A 774 6.47 14.38 -27.57
C ALA A 774 6.21 12.96 -27.07
N LEU A 775 7.14 12.42 -26.29
CA LEU A 775 7.16 11.01 -25.93
C LEU A 775 7.27 10.82 -24.42
N ARG A 776 6.44 9.93 -23.88
CA ARG A 776 6.61 9.35 -22.55
C ARG A 776 7.26 7.98 -22.67
N ILE A 777 8.24 7.72 -21.80
CA ILE A 777 9.05 6.50 -21.82
C ILE A 777 8.90 5.77 -20.49
N ILE A 778 8.65 4.47 -20.55
CA ILE A 778 8.52 3.59 -19.37
C ILE A 778 9.39 2.35 -19.57
N CYS A 779 10.38 2.15 -18.70
CA CYS A 779 11.25 0.98 -18.66
C CYS A 779 10.65 -0.11 -17.75
N ASP A 780 10.63 -1.34 -18.23
CA ASP A 780 10.20 -2.53 -17.47
C ASP A 780 11.20 -3.69 -17.66
N HIS A 781 11.08 -4.75 -16.87
CA HIS A 781 11.91 -5.95 -17.00
C HIS A 781 11.03 -7.20 -16.85
N GLY A 782 11.18 -8.17 -17.77
CA GLY A 782 10.29 -9.33 -17.82
C GLY A 782 10.83 -10.54 -18.56
N GLY A 783 10.25 -11.71 -18.30
CA GLY A 783 10.57 -12.99 -18.94
C GLY A 783 9.98 -13.11 -20.34
N ILE A 784 10.64 -12.49 -21.32
CA ILE A 784 10.08 -12.33 -22.68
C ILE A 784 10.84 -13.09 -23.80
N ARG A 785 11.92 -13.82 -23.50
CA ARG A 785 12.73 -14.53 -24.53
C ARG A 785 12.62 -16.07 -24.44
N ARG A 786 12.24 -16.71 -25.55
CA ARG A 786 12.43 -18.16 -25.83
C ARG A 786 13.74 -18.39 -26.60
N GLY A 787 14.29 -19.60 -26.55
CA GLY A 787 15.54 -19.99 -27.20
C GLY A 787 15.63 -19.78 -28.72
N GLU A 788 14.51 -19.52 -29.40
CA GLU A 788 14.46 -19.18 -30.85
C GLU A 788 14.36 -17.66 -31.11
N GLY A 789 14.38 -16.81 -30.07
CA GLY A 789 14.36 -15.35 -30.20
C GLY A 789 12.99 -14.70 -30.41
N THR A 790 11.90 -15.47 -30.51
CA THR A 790 10.54 -14.92 -30.65
C THR A 790 9.93 -14.49 -29.32
N ILE A 791 9.44 -13.25 -29.28
CA ILE A 791 8.77 -12.63 -28.12
C ILE A 791 7.30 -13.00 -28.12
N ALA A 792 6.81 -13.59 -27.03
CA ALA A 792 5.39 -13.81 -26.85
C ALA A 792 4.68 -12.47 -26.56
N HIS A 793 3.84 -12.02 -27.50
CA HIS A 793 3.11 -10.75 -27.37
C HIS A 793 2.29 -10.67 -26.05
N ASP A 794 1.71 -11.78 -25.62
CA ASP A 794 0.95 -11.87 -24.37
C ASP A 794 1.82 -11.53 -23.14
N HIS A 795 3.05 -12.06 -23.05
CA HIS A 795 3.95 -11.77 -21.94
C HIS A 795 4.32 -10.28 -21.89
N LEU A 796 4.58 -9.67 -23.04
CA LEU A 796 4.87 -8.24 -23.15
C LEU A 796 3.68 -7.39 -22.65
N THR A 797 2.45 -7.77 -22.98
CA THR A 797 1.26 -7.01 -22.57
C THR A 797 0.91 -7.14 -21.08
N ARG A 798 1.46 -8.14 -20.38
CA ARG A 798 1.29 -8.34 -18.94
C ARG A 798 2.29 -7.53 -18.10
N LEU A 799 3.33 -6.97 -18.72
CA LEU A 799 4.28 -6.10 -18.03
C LEU A 799 3.60 -4.82 -17.53
N THR A 800 4.04 -4.33 -16.38
CA THR A 800 3.46 -3.13 -15.74
C THR A 800 3.62 -1.89 -16.62
N GLY A 801 4.76 -1.76 -17.31
CA GLY A 801 5.04 -0.67 -18.24
C GLY A 801 4.27 -0.74 -19.56
N ALA A 802 3.53 -1.84 -19.80
CA ALA A 802 2.71 -2.01 -21.00
C ALA A 802 1.45 -1.12 -21.03
N THR A 803 1.20 -0.39 -19.95
CA THR A 803 0.14 0.63 -19.81
C THR A 803 0.76 2.03 -19.68
N ASP A 804 0.22 3.00 -20.43
CA ASP A 804 0.62 4.41 -20.36
C ASP A 804 0.31 5.01 -18.98
N VAL A 805 1.06 6.06 -18.59
CA VAL A 805 0.87 6.80 -17.32
C VAL A 805 0.54 8.27 -17.63
N PRO A 806 -0.72 8.60 -17.96
CA PRO A 806 -1.13 9.97 -18.26
C PRO A 806 -0.81 10.92 -17.09
N GLY A 807 -0.36 12.14 -17.41
CA GLY A 807 0.00 13.16 -16.43
C GLY A 807 1.47 13.13 -16.00
N ALA A 808 2.21 12.05 -16.25
CA ALA A 808 3.65 12.04 -16.01
C ALA A 808 4.38 12.95 -17.03
N PRO A 809 5.37 13.76 -16.58
CA PRO A 809 6.14 14.66 -17.44
C PRO A 809 6.87 13.93 -18.59
N PRO A 810 6.90 14.49 -19.83
CA PRO A 810 7.55 13.88 -21.00
C PRO A 810 9.07 13.71 -20.89
N ASP A 811 9.70 14.63 -20.16
CA ASP A 811 11.15 14.76 -20.01
C ASP A 811 11.72 13.69 -19.07
N ILE A 812 10.90 13.17 -18.16
CA ILE A 812 11.30 12.12 -17.23
C ILE A 812 11.16 10.74 -17.88
N THR A 813 12.18 9.90 -17.71
CA THR A 813 12.07 8.47 -18.04
C THR A 813 11.56 7.74 -16.81
N LEU A 814 10.48 6.95 -16.96
CA LEU A 814 9.91 6.18 -15.87
C LEU A 814 10.45 4.74 -15.87
N ALA A 815 10.45 4.10 -14.71
CA ALA A 815 10.80 2.70 -14.52
C ALA A 815 9.81 2.03 -13.56
N THR A 816 9.36 0.82 -13.88
CA THR A 816 8.56 -0.01 -12.98
C THR A 816 9.42 -0.53 -11.81
N ALA A 817 8.79 -0.98 -10.72
CA ALA A 817 9.51 -1.59 -9.60
C ALA A 817 10.33 -2.82 -10.03
N THR A 818 9.82 -3.64 -10.96
CA THR A 818 10.57 -4.81 -11.45
C THR A 818 11.85 -4.38 -12.15
N TYR A 819 11.80 -3.36 -13.01
CA TYR A 819 13.01 -2.79 -13.61
C TYR A 819 13.90 -2.12 -12.57
N ALA A 820 13.33 -1.33 -11.68
CA ALA A 820 14.07 -0.59 -10.68
C ALA A 820 14.86 -1.52 -9.76
N MET A 821 14.26 -2.60 -9.26
CA MET A 821 14.95 -3.58 -8.41
C MET A 821 15.98 -4.38 -9.19
N GLU A 822 15.66 -4.79 -10.42
CA GLU A 822 16.61 -5.46 -11.31
C GLU A 822 17.87 -4.61 -11.52
N ALA A 823 17.68 -3.33 -11.83
CA ALA A 823 18.76 -2.43 -12.15
C ALA A 823 19.52 -1.94 -10.91
N THR A 824 18.83 -1.77 -9.78
CA THR A 824 19.47 -1.48 -8.47
C THR A 824 20.44 -2.60 -8.07
N PHE A 825 20.07 -3.85 -8.34
CA PHE A 825 20.94 -4.99 -8.08
C PHE A 825 22.03 -5.12 -9.14
N SER A 826 21.66 -5.21 -10.42
CA SER A 826 22.61 -5.54 -11.51
C SER A 826 23.54 -4.39 -11.95
N ASP A 827 23.12 -3.12 -11.79
CA ASP A 827 23.86 -1.93 -12.22
C ASP A 827 23.74 -0.79 -11.17
N ARG A 828 24.11 -1.09 -9.92
CA ARG A 828 23.99 -0.18 -8.75
C ARG A 828 24.58 1.23 -8.97
N LYS A 829 25.57 1.38 -9.87
CA LYS A 829 26.30 2.64 -10.08
C LYS A 829 26.00 3.34 -11.41
N GLY A 830 25.28 2.70 -12.34
CA GLY A 830 25.01 3.28 -13.65
C GLY A 830 23.84 4.26 -13.68
N GLN A 831 23.00 4.27 -12.64
CA GLN A 831 21.73 4.97 -12.65
C GLN A 831 21.22 5.33 -11.26
N THR A 832 20.40 6.38 -11.21
CA THR A 832 19.65 6.83 -10.05
C THR A 832 18.16 6.58 -10.29
N LEU A 833 17.52 5.92 -9.33
CA LEU A 833 16.10 5.60 -9.33
C LEU A 833 15.43 6.30 -8.16
N VAL A 834 14.57 7.27 -8.45
CA VAL A 834 13.85 8.03 -7.42
C VAL A 834 12.36 7.72 -7.53
N PRO A 835 11.69 7.26 -6.46
CA PRO A 835 10.25 6.98 -6.48
C PRO A 835 9.42 8.21 -6.89
N VAL A 836 8.42 8.06 -7.76
CA VAL A 836 7.60 9.17 -8.27
C VAL A 836 6.09 8.92 -8.18
N GLY A 837 5.35 10.00 -7.94
CA GLY A 837 3.90 9.98 -7.80
C GLY A 837 3.42 9.26 -6.53
N ALA A 838 2.10 9.10 -6.38
CA ALA A 838 1.50 8.37 -5.27
C ALA A 838 1.61 6.84 -5.40
N ARG A 839 2.37 6.33 -6.37
CA ARG A 839 2.56 4.90 -6.61
C ARG A 839 3.87 4.46 -5.97
N SER A 840 3.83 3.41 -5.15
CA SER A 840 5.02 2.85 -4.50
C SER A 840 5.91 2.00 -5.42
N ASP A 841 5.53 1.83 -6.69
CA ASP A 841 6.18 0.92 -7.64
C ASP A 841 6.63 1.59 -8.96
N MET A 842 6.68 2.94 -9.00
CA MET A 842 7.15 3.70 -10.17
C MET A 842 8.28 4.64 -9.78
N TYR A 843 9.30 4.71 -10.64
CA TYR A 843 10.54 5.42 -10.38
C TYR A 843 10.88 6.36 -11.55
N ALA A 844 11.34 7.57 -11.26
CA ALA A 844 12.09 8.38 -12.19
C ALA A 844 13.49 7.77 -12.33
N LEU A 845 13.87 7.46 -13.57
CA LEU A 845 15.15 6.92 -13.95
C LEU A 845 16.01 8.03 -14.56
N SER A 846 17.20 8.22 -13.99
CA SER A 846 18.26 9.06 -14.53
C SER A 846 19.58 8.28 -14.54
N TRP A 847 20.46 8.62 -15.48
CA TRP A 847 21.79 8.00 -15.57
C TRP A 847 22.84 8.96 -15.04
N LEU A 848 23.83 8.41 -14.34
CA LEU A 848 24.98 9.16 -13.84
C LEU A 848 25.97 9.48 -14.98
#